data_AF-A0A956GV72-F1
#
_entry.id   AF-A0A956GV72-F1
#
_cell.length_a   1.000
_cell.length_b   1.000
_cell.length_c   1.000
_cell.angle_alpha   90.00
_cell.angle_beta   90.00
_cell.angle_gamma   90.00
#
_symmetry.space_group_name_H-M   'P 1'
#
loop_
_entity.id
_entity.type
_entity.pdbx_description
1 polymer ?
#
loop_
_entity_poly.entity_id
_entity_poly.type
_entity_poly.pdbx_seq_one_letter_code
_entity_poly.pdbx_strand_id
1 'polypeptide(L)'
;MTAATNIWTVARKELRGFFGSAVALIFLAAFLGVVMFTFFWVERFFARGVADLRPMFDWLPLLLIFLVAALSMRLWSEERRSGTLEVLLTLPVPRWQLVAGKFVAGMLLVALALALTLGLPITVSMMGNLDWGPVIGGYVAALLLASAYLAVGLCVSATTDNQIVSLILTAAVCGVLYLPGTSQVADLVGLSRAHLLRDLGTGSRFTSIARGVLDLRDLAYYLSLTAAFLALNVVLLAARRWSRGPRTRRARTSAQAAVALVAANAFLLNLWLAPIAQARVDLTQNGEYSLSDTTKHLLASLDEPLLIRCYFSSKTHPKLAPLVPRILDTVDEYRVAGDGKVRVEVVDPTEDEALEKEAKEQYGIESIPLRFTDRHQQGVVSAFFHILIQYGDQHAVLSFNDLIEVKMVDVDDVEIRLRNLEYDLTRTIKKVVDGFQSVDALFAAMPGKVKLTEYVTPATLPENWKDAPATLAKVVDALGKQAGGKLEVETITPTTDDEMQQAFQRWGIRPYASLATGEVYYFHLVLQLGDRAVRVAPPEQVSETSLRDALIQGLQRAAPGFTKVVALWTPPPTMSPPMQDGMPPQQAPPPQTFQTLQRALAGTYEVRRASLSSGRVADDVDVLVLAGPAGLSEPEARAVDQFLMRGGSVIALVGRYRLDLGGRALGVEKVDTGLDALLAAWGVHVDDELVMDPVNDSFPVPVERDLGGVVVRDMKELPYPYFVKVGSDHLAAHSVITGGVPGVTLHWASPLTVDAAVPAAAAGSG
;
A
#
# COMPACT_ATOMS: atom_id res chain seq x y z
N MET A 1 1.68 55.27 -16.18
CA MET A 1 1.63 53.87 -16.68
C MET A 1 1.59 52.94 -15.49
N THR A 2 0.71 51.94 -15.47
CA THR A 2 0.62 51.00 -14.34
C THR A 2 1.86 50.10 -14.29
N ALA A 3 2.23 49.61 -13.11
CA ALA A 3 3.39 48.74 -12.94
C ALA A 3 3.33 47.48 -13.83
N ALA A 4 2.14 46.93 -14.04
CA ALA A 4 1.90 45.80 -14.93
C ALA A 4 2.22 46.13 -16.39
N THR A 5 1.86 47.32 -16.87
CA THR A 5 2.15 47.76 -18.25
C THR A 5 3.65 47.82 -18.52
N ASN A 6 4.44 48.30 -17.56
CA ASN A 6 5.90 48.39 -17.69
C ASN A 6 6.55 47.00 -17.72
N ILE A 7 6.14 46.10 -16.83
CA ILE A 7 6.63 44.71 -16.78
C ILE A 7 6.37 44.00 -18.11
N TRP A 8 5.14 44.11 -18.63
CA TRP A 8 4.78 43.51 -19.90
C TRP A 8 5.56 44.11 -21.07
N THR A 9 5.82 45.42 -21.05
CA THR A 9 6.60 46.10 -22.10
C THR A 9 8.04 45.56 -22.13
N VAL A 10 8.66 45.41 -20.96
CA VAL A 10 9.99 44.79 -20.84
C VAL A 10 9.95 43.34 -21.29
N ALA A 11 8.98 42.55 -20.84
CA ALA A 11 8.85 41.15 -21.23
C ALA A 11 8.68 41.00 -22.75
N ARG A 12 7.86 41.84 -23.37
CA ARG A 12 7.65 41.87 -24.82
C ARG A 12 8.90 42.25 -25.60
N LYS A 13 9.72 43.18 -25.08
CA LYS A 13 11.03 43.53 -25.67
C LYS A 13 11.95 42.30 -25.67
N GLU A 14 12.07 41.61 -24.53
CA GLU A 14 12.92 40.43 -24.38
C GLU A 14 12.45 39.26 -25.25
N LEU A 15 11.14 38.97 -25.29
CA LEU A 15 10.57 37.95 -26.16
C LEU A 15 10.83 38.23 -27.64
N ARG A 16 10.68 39.49 -28.08
CA ARG A 16 11.08 39.88 -29.45
C ARG A 16 12.57 39.68 -29.70
N GLY A 17 13.41 39.95 -28.70
CA GLY A 17 14.85 39.67 -28.80
C GLY A 17 15.15 38.18 -28.92
N PHE A 18 14.43 37.34 -28.19
CA PHE A 18 14.56 35.89 -28.25
C PHE A 18 14.18 35.34 -29.62
N PHE A 19 12.98 35.65 -30.13
CA PHE A 19 12.45 35.16 -31.41
C PHE A 19 12.98 35.91 -32.63
N GLY A 20 13.51 37.12 -32.46
CA GLY A 20 14.21 37.85 -33.52
C GLY A 20 15.56 37.25 -33.88
N SER A 21 16.07 36.32 -33.05
CA SER A 21 17.28 35.53 -33.30
C SER A 21 16.92 34.05 -33.42
N ALA A 22 17.73 33.26 -34.14
CA ALA A 22 17.55 31.81 -34.22
C ALA A 22 17.72 31.09 -32.86
N VAL A 23 18.22 31.78 -31.82
CA VAL A 23 18.55 31.19 -30.53
C VAL A 23 17.33 30.59 -29.84
N ALA A 24 16.16 31.24 -29.88
CA ALA A 24 14.96 30.70 -29.25
C ALA A 24 14.46 29.42 -29.94
N LEU A 25 14.53 29.36 -31.28
CA LEU A 25 14.13 28.18 -32.04
C LEU A 25 15.11 27.01 -31.82
N ILE A 26 16.42 27.29 -31.85
CA ILE A 26 17.46 26.30 -31.55
C ILE A 26 17.28 25.76 -30.12
N PHE A 27 17.00 26.65 -29.16
CA PHE A 27 16.72 26.28 -27.78
C PHE A 27 15.51 25.36 -27.65
N LEU A 28 14.38 25.70 -28.28
CA LEU A 28 13.16 24.87 -28.25
C LEU A 28 13.38 23.52 -28.93
N ALA A 29 14.06 23.50 -30.07
CA ALA A 29 14.37 22.27 -30.80
C ALA A 29 15.33 21.36 -30.02
N ALA A 30 16.37 21.92 -29.40
CA ALA A 30 17.30 21.17 -28.55
C ALA A 30 16.59 20.61 -27.31
N PHE A 31 15.76 21.42 -26.65
CA PHE A 31 14.96 20.98 -25.50
C PHE A 31 14.06 19.79 -25.87
N LEU A 32 13.25 19.95 -26.92
CA LEU A 32 12.32 18.91 -27.36
C LEU A 32 13.07 17.64 -27.80
N GLY A 33 14.16 17.81 -28.55
CA GLY A 33 14.99 16.70 -29.03
C GLY A 33 15.59 15.88 -27.89
N VAL A 34 16.14 16.55 -26.85
CA VAL A 34 16.71 15.84 -25.69
C VAL A 34 15.60 15.16 -24.88
N VAL A 35 14.45 15.82 -24.65
CA VAL A 35 13.32 15.21 -23.93
C VAL A 35 12.83 13.95 -24.67
N MET A 36 12.62 14.04 -25.98
CA MET A 36 12.19 12.89 -26.78
C MET A 36 13.24 11.78 -26.81
N PHE A 37 14.53 12.12 -26.98
CA PHE A 37 15.61 11.14 -26.97
C PHE A 37 15.70 10.40 -25.64
N THR A 38 15.68 11.12 -24.53
CA THR A 38 15.73 10.51 -23.20
C THR A 38 14.51 9.62 -22.96
N PHE A 39 13.30 10.10 -23.29
CA PHE A 39 12.07 9.35 -23.07
C PHE A 39 11.98 8.06 -23.91
N PHE A 40 12.28 8.12 -25.20
CA PHE A 40 12.14 6.96 -26.09
C PHE A 40 13.35 6.02 -26.05
N TRP A 41 14.57 6.56 -25.96
CA TRP A 41 15.80 5.78 -26.11
C TRP A 41 16.45 5.41 -24.78
N VAL A 42 16.63 6.37 -23.87
CA VAL A 42 17.29 6.12 -22.57
C VAL A 42 16.37 5.28 -21.69
N GLU A 43 15.11 5.70 -21.55
CA GLU A 43 14.09 5.03 -20.73
C GLU A 43 13.35 3.89 -21.45
N ARG A 44 13.71 3.62 -22.72
CA ARG A 44 13.19 2.52 -23.54
C ARG A 44 11.67 2.36 -23.42
N PHE A 45 10.92 3.45 -23.58
CA PHE A 45 9.46 3.49 -23.35
C PHE A 45 8.70 2.27 -23.88
N PHE A 46 8.94 1.88 -25.14
CA PHE A 46 8.24 0.74 -25.76
C PHE A 46 8.59 -0.62 -25.17
N ALA A 47 9.78 -0.78 -24.56
CA ALA A 47 10.19 -2.02 -23.92
C ALA A 47 9.56 -2.20 -22.53
N ARG A 48 9.11 -1.10 -21.88
CA ARG A 48 8.51 -1.16 -20.54
C ARG A 48 7.09 -1.72 -20.54
N GLY A 49 6.38 -1.68 -21.68
CA GLY A 49 5.02 -2.22 -21.78
C GLY A 49 3.98 -1.51 -20.91
N VAL A 50 4.27 -0.31 -20.39
CA VAL A 50 3.38 0.47 -19.51
C VAL A 50 3.21 1.89 -20.05
N ALA A 51 1.98 2.37 -20.13
CA ALA A 51 1.63 3.73 -20.55
C ALA A 51 1.85 4.73 -19.40
N ASP A 52 3.11 5.16 -19.20
CA ASP A 52 3.51 6.05 -18.09
C ASP A 52 4.59 7.07 -18.49
N LEU A 53 4.40 8.31 -18.05
CA LEU A 53 5.25 9.48 -18.31
C LEU A 53 6.18 9.84 -17.16
N ARG A 54 6.10 9.17 -16.00
CA ARG A 54 6.99 9.41 -14.85
C ARG A 54 8.48 9.49 -15.25
N PRO A 55 9.03 8.59 -16.09
CA PRO A 55 10.45 8.67 -16.46
C PRO A 55 10.83 9.88 -17.31
N MET A 56 9.88 10.51 -18.00
CA MET A 56 10.13 11.80 -18.66
C MET A 56 10.44 12.87 -17.62
N PHE A 57 9.69 12.89 -16.51
CA PHE A 57 9.84 13.88 -15.46
C PHE A 57 11.07 13.63 -14.59
N ASP A 58 11.51 12.38 -14.41
CA ASP A 58 12.71 12.07 -13.61
C ASP A 58 13.99 12.74 -14.13
N TRP A 59 14.14 12.85 -15.46
CA TRP A 59 15.28 13.51 -16.10
C TRP A 59 15.12 15.03 -16.25
N LEU A 60 13.89 15.53 -16.12
CA LEU A 60 13.56 16.92 -16.41
C LEU A 60 14.27 17.92 -15.47
N PRO A 61 14.42 17.68 -14.15
CA PRO A 61 15.18 18.56 -13.26
C PRO A 61 16.61 18.80 -13.71
N LEU A 62 17.33 17.72 -14.07
CA LEU A 62 18.71 17.80 -14.53
C LEU A 62 18.80 18.58 -15.84
N LEU A 63 17.88 18.32 -16.76
CA LEU A 63 17.80 19.03 -18.03
C LEU A 63 17.50 20.53 -17.82
N LEU A 64 16.58 20.87 -16.91
CA LEU A 64 16.24 22.25 -16.57
C LEU A 64 17.43 23.03 -15.98
N ILE A 65 18.36 22.39 -15.26
CA ILE A 65 19.58 23.07 -14.77
C ILE A 65 20.35 23.67 -15.94
N PHE A 66 20.68 22.86 -16.95
CA PHE A 66 21.46 23.31 -18.10
C PHE A 66 20.64 24.24 -19.01
N LEU A 67 19.38 23.91 -19.22
CA LEU A 67 18.49 24.67 -20.08
C LEU A 67 18.26 26.09 -19.55
N VAL A 68 17.92 26.21 -18.27
CA VAL A 68 17.64 27.50 -17.65
C VAL A 68 18.93 28.31 -17.47
N ALA A 69 20.07 27.65 -17.21
CA ALA A 69 21.38 28.32 -17.23
C ALA A 69 21.69 28.91 -18.61
N ALA A 70 21.46 28.16 -19.70
CA ALA A 70 21.67 28.65 -21.07
C ALA A 70 20.69 29.75 -21.48
N LEU A 71 19.44 29.69 -21.03
CA LEU A 71 18.45 30.73 -21.30
C LEU A 71 18.77 32.04 -20.58
N SER A 72 19.12 31.94 -19.30
CA SER A 72 19.34 33.10 -18.44
C SER A 72 20.69 33.78 -18.64
N MET A 73 21.68 33.08 -19.21
CA MET A 73 23.06 33.59 -19.30
C MET A 73 23.16 34.97 -19.93
N ARG A 74 22.38 35.25 -21.00
CA ARG A 74 22.43 36.51 -21.77
C ARG A 74 21.58 37.65 -21.21
N LEU A 75 20.66 37.37 -20.28
CA LEU A 75 19.63 38.34 -19.86
C LEU A 75 20.22 39.62 -19.27
N TRP A 76 21.29 39.53 -18.49
CA TRP A 76 22.01 40.68 -17.93
C TRP A 76 23.46 40.80 -18.43
N SER A 77 24.15 39.68 -18.64
CA SER A 77 25.55 39.69 -19.06
C SER A 77 25.75 40.40 -20.41
N GLU A 78 24.82 40.25 -21.36
CA GLU A 78 24.93 40.89 -22.67
C GLU A 78 24.68 42.41 -22.61
N GLU A 79 23.71 42.84 -21.80
CA GLU A 79 23.47 44.28 -21.57
C GLU A 79 24.66 44.94 -20.86
N ARG A 80 25.34 44.19 -20.01
CA ARG A 80 26.56 44.63 -19.33
C ARG A 80 27.75 44.68 -20.29
N ARG A 81 27.95 43.63 -21.11
CA ARG A 81 29.02 43.56 -22.10
C ARG A 81 28.89 44.66 -23.15
N SER A 82 27.66 44.98 -23.55
CA SER A 82 27.35 46.02 -24.54
C SER A 82 27.31 47.45 -23.97
N GLY A 83 27.44 47.63 -22.65
CA GLY A 83 27.34 48.95 -22.00
C GLY A 83 25.94 49.59 -22.08
N THR A 84 24.91 48.81 -22.38
CA THR A 84 23.53 49.28 -22.45
C THR A 84 22.83 49.26 -21.08
N LEU A 85 23.43 48.55 -20.11
CA LEU A 85 22.96 48.47 -18.73
C LEU A 85 22.89 49.84 -18.05
N GLU A 86 23.87 50.72 -18.29
CA GLU A 86 23.93 52.08 -17.74
C GLU A 86 22.74 52.93 -18.22
N VAL A 87 22.35 52.79 -19.49
CA VAL A 87 21.18 53.46 -20.07
C VAL A 87 19.90 52.90 -19.46
N LEU A 88 19.79 51.58 -19.34
CA LEU A 88 18.62 50.95 -18.74
C LEU A 88 18.39 51.40 -17.29
N LEU A 89 19.47 51.55 -16.52
CA LEU A 89 19.42 51.97 -15.11
C LEU A 89 19.20 53.48 -14.89
N THR A 90 19.21 54.29 -15.95
CA THR A 90 18.86 55.72 -15.91
C THR A 90 17.42 56.01 -16.34
N LEU A 91 16.74 55.05 -16.97
CA LEU A 91 15.32 55.17 -17.31
C LEU A 91 14.44 55.31 -16.05
N PRO A 92 13.30 56.03 -16.13
CA PRO A 92 12.36 56.24 -15.02
C PRO A 92 11.51 54.99 -14.72
N VAL A 93 12.13 53.81 -14.72
CA VAL A 93 11.48 52.52 -14.44
C VAL A 93 12.15 51.91 -13.20
N PRO A 94 11.38 51.51 -12.16
CA PRO A 94 11.96 50.92 -10.97
C PRO A 94 12.58 49.55 -11.30
N ARG A 95 13.71 49.24 -10.66
CA ARG A 95 14.54 48.05 -10.96
C ARG A 95 13.80 46.72 -10.81
N TRP A 96 12.89 46.64 -9.85
CA TRP A 96 12.08 45.44 -9.65
C TRP A 96 11.15 45.15 -10.83
N GLN A 97 10.69 46.17 -11.57
CA GLN A 97 9.91 45.98 -12.80
C GLN A 97 10.78 45.47 -13.96
N LEU A 98 12.05 45.92 -14.04
CA LEU A 98 13.00 45.40 -15.03
C LEU A 98 13.32 43.92 -14.78
N VAL A 99 13.61 43.56 -13.53
CA VAL A 99 13.87 42.18 -13.11
C VAL A 99 12.64 41.30 -13.34
N ALA A 100 11.46 41.75 -12.92
CA ALA A 100 10.21 41.01 -13.14
C ALA A 100 9.89 40.83 -14.64
N GLY A 101 10.11 41.85 -15.47
CA GLY A 101 9.89 41.77 -16.91
C GLY A 101 10.78 40.75 -17.60
N LYS A 102 12.09 40.73 -17.28
CA LYS A 102 13.04 39.73 -17.80
C LYS A 102 12.71 38.32 -17.30
N PHE A 103 12.29 38.19 -16.04
CA PHE A 103 11.84 36.92 -15.46
C PHE A 103 10.60 36.38 -16.18
N VAL A 104 9.57 37.20 -16.37
CA VAL A 104 8.35 36.80 -17.09
C VAL A 104 8.65 36.38 -18.53
N ALA A 105 9.55 37.09 -19.24
CA ALA A 105 9.96 36.70 -20.58
C ALA A 105 10.63 35.32 -20.63
N GLY A 106 11.54 35.04 -19.70
CA GLY A 106 12.18 33.72 -19.60
C GLY A 106 11.18 32.63 -19.23
N MET A 107 10.28 32.90 -18.27
CA MET A 107 9.24 31.95 -17.87
C MET A 107 8.29 31.60 -19.01
N LEU A 108 7.89 32.58 -19.83
CA LEU A 108 7.03 32.33 -20.98
C LEU A 108 7.71 31.44 -22.03
N LEU A 109 9.04 31.58 -22.23
CA LEU A 109 9.77 30.70 -23.14
C LEU A 109 9.87 29.27 -22.59
N VAL A 110 10.12 29.11 -21.29
CA VAL A 110 10.14 27.77 -20.66
C VAL A 110 8.74 27.15 -20.67
N ALA A 111 7.69 27.91 -20.37
CA ALA A 111 6.31 27.44 -20.43
C ALA A 111 5.92 27.02 -21.85
N LEU A 112 6.36 27.76 -22.88
CA LEU A 112 6.19 27.35 -24.27
C LEU A 112 6.95 26.04 -24.57
N ALA A 113 8.18 25.91 -24.09
CA ALA A 113 8.97 24.68 -24.27
C ALA A 113 8.26 23.46 -23.67
N LEU A 114 7.75 23.58 -22.45
CA LEU A 114 6.97 22.54 -21.78
C LEU A 114 5.61 22.28 -22.46
N ALA A 115 4.93 23.33 -22.94
CA ALA A 115 3.68 23.17 -23.68
C ALA A 115 3.88 22.36 -24.98
N LEU A 116 5.02 22.54 -25.66
CA LEU A 116 5.35 21.76 -26.85
C LEU A 116 5.59 20.27 -26.55
N THR A 117 5.88 19.88 -25.30
CA THR A 117 6.01 18.46 -24.94
C THR A 117 4.65 17.79 -24.67
N LEU A 118 3.55 18.53 -24.55
CA LEU A 118 2.20 17.98 -24.30
C LEU A 118 1.74 16.97 -25.36
N GLY A 119 2.32 17.01 -26.56
CA GLY A 119 2.10 16.00 -27.60
C GLY A 119 2.46 14.57 -27.13
N LEU A 120 3.42 14.42 -26.21
CA LEU A 120 3.79 13.13 -25.63
C LEU A 120 2.66 12.56 -24.75
N PRO A 121 2.16 13.25 -23.71
CA PRO A 121 1.03 12.76 -22.93
C PRO A 121 -0.20 12.42 -23.76
N ILE A 122 -0.53 13.25 -24.75
CA ILE A 122 -1.68 13.02 -25.62
C ILE A 122 -1.51 11.71 -26.39
N THR A 123 -0.35 11.47 -27.00
CA THR A 123 -0.13 10.22 -27.75
C THR A 123 -0.07 9.00 -26.85
N VAL A 124 0.50 9.11 -25.65
CA VAL A 124 0.53 8.01 -24.66
C VAL A 124 -0.89 7.67 -24.15
N SER A 125 -1.74 8.67 -23.91
CA SER A 125 -3.13 8.45 -23.48
C SER A 125 -3.99 7.73 -24.52
N MET A 126 -3.64 7.85 -25.81
CA MET A 126 -4.30 7.10 -26.88
C MET A 126 -3.86 5.64 -26.94
N MET A 127 -2.69 5.31 -26.40
CA MET A 127 -2.11 3.95 -26.45
C MET A 127 -2.42 3.09 -25.22
N GLY A 128 -2.83 3.69 -24.10
CA GLY A 128 -3.16 2.97 -22.86
C GLY A 128 -3.81 3.85 -21.79
N ASN A 129 -4.13 3.25 -20.64
CA ASN A 129 -4.78 3.95 -19.54
C ASN A 129 -3.76 4.81 -18.76
N LEU A 130 -3.55 6.04 -19.23
CA LEU A 130 -2.63 7.00 -18.62
C LEU A 130 -3.29 7.73 -17.44
N ASP A 131 -2.62 7.70 -16.28
CA ASP A 131 -3.00 8.55 -15.15
C ASP A 131 -2.58 10.01 -15.41
N TRP A 132 -3.55 10.90 -15.49
CA TRP A 132 -3.34 12.34 -15.72
C TRP A 132 -2.83 13.08 -14.47
N GLY A 133 -2.98 12.52 -13.27
CA GLY A 133 -2.53 13.11 -12.01
C GLY A 133 -1.03 13.40 -11.99
N PRO A 134 -0.18 12.36 -12.14
CA PRO A 134 1.27 12.53 -12.26
C PRO A 134 1.71 13.42 -13.43
N VAL A 135 0.93 13.43 -14.53
CA VAL A 135 1.23 14.30 -15.69
C VAL A 135 1.07 15.77 -15.33
N ILE A 136 -0.08 16.15 -14.77
CA ILE A 136 -0.35 17.52 -14.35
C ILE A 136 0.65 17.93 -13.24
N GLY A 137 0.86 17.05 -12.25
CA GLY A 137 1.84 17.25 -11.20
C GLY A 137 3.24 17.50 -11.76
N GLY A 138 3.73 16.67 -12.67
CA GLY A 138 5.04 16.82 -13.31
C GLY A 138 5.21 18.14 -14.06
N TYR A 139 4.18 18.63 -14.77
CA TYR A 139 4.24 19.93 -15.44
C TYR A 139 4.23 21.11 -14.46
N VAL A 140 3.43 21.03 -13.39
CA VAL A 140 3.42 22.03 -12.32
C VAL A 140 4.78 22.08 -11.62
N ALA A 141 5.34 20.91 -11.27
CA ALA A 141 6.68 20.77 -10.69
C ALA A 141 7.75 21.39 -11.60
N ALA A 142 7.68 21.13 -12.90
CA ALA A 142 8.63 21.67 -13.89
C ALA A 142 8.58 23.20 -13.97
N LEU A 143 7.39 23.79 -13.94
CA LEU A 143 7.22 25.24 -13.95
C LEU A 143 7.76 25.89 -12.66
N LEU A 144 7.48 25.31 -11.49
CA LEU A 144 7.97 25.79 -10.20
C LEU A 144 9.49 25.65 -10.06
N LEU A 145 10.06 24.53 -10.54
CA LEU A 145 11.50 24.34 -10.55
C LEU A 145 12.18 25.31 -11.52
N ALA A 146 11.62 25.46 -12.73
CA ALA A 146 12.13 26.41 -13.70
C ALA A 146 12.05 27.86 -13.20
N SER A 147 11.01 28.23 -12.44
CA SER A 147 10.92 29.57 -11.85
C SER A 147 12.05 29.83 -10.86
N ALA A 148 12.34 28.87 -9.98
CA ALA A 148 13.43 28.98 -9.03
C ALA A 148 14.79 29.08 -9.74
N TYR A 149 15.07 28.16 -10.68
CA TYR A 149 16.34 28.16 -11.42
C TYR A 149 16.50 29.38 -12.33
N LEU A 150 15.42 29.92 -12.88
CA LEU A 150 15.48 31.12 -13.71
C LEU A 150 15.76 32.36 -12.87
N ALA A 151 15.18 32.44 -11.67
CA ALA A 151 15.50 33.50 -10.71
C ALA A 151 16.98 33.45 -10.28
N VAL A 152 17.51 32.24 -10.01
CA VAL A 152 18.94 32.02 -9.73
C VAL A 152 19.79 32.48 -10.92
N GLY A 153 19.48 32.01 -12.13
CA GLY A 153 20.23 32.34 -13.34
C GLY A 153 20.21 33.83 -13.67
N LEU A 154 19.07 34.49 -13.49
CA LEU A 154 18.95 35.95 -13.60
C LEU A 154 19.82 36.69 -12.58
N CYS A 155 19.87 36.21 -11.34
CA CYS A 155 20.71 36.77 -10.29
C CYS A 155 22.20 36.59 -10.61
N VAL A 156 22.59 35.39 -11.06
CA VAL A 156 23.99 35.07 -11.42
C VAL A 156 24.44 35.86 -12.65
N SER A 157 23.61 35.95 -13.70
CA SER A 157 23.89 36.74 -14.91
C SER A 157 24.13 38.21 -14.59
N ALA A 158 23.51 38.74 -13.53
CA ALA A 158 23.73 40.11 -13.07
C ALA A 158 25.09 40.30 -12.35
N THR A 159 25.88 39.27 -12.07
CA THR A 159 27.20 39.39 -11.40
C THR A 159 28.38 39.35 -12.37
N THR A 160 28.20 38.79 -13.57
CA THR A 160 29.23 38.64 -14.61
C THR A 160 28.92 39.47 -15.86
N ASP A 161 29.90 39.69 -16.72
CA ASP A 161 29.79 40.27 -18.07
C ASP A 161 30.04 39.23 -19.17
N ASN A 162 30.44 38.01 -18.80
CA ASN A 162 30.68 36.91 -19.72
C ASN A 162 29.54 35.87 -19.65
N GLN A 163 28.89 35.63 -20.79
CA GLN A 163 27.79 34.66 -20.94
C GLN A 163 28.21 33.24 -20.51
N ILE A 164 29.41 32.78 -20.88
CA ILE A 164 29.86 31.41 -20.58
C ILE A 164 30.04 31.25 -19.07
N VAL A 165 30.65 32.24 -18.41
CA VAL A 165 30.83 32.23 -16.94
C VAL A 165 29.46 32.26 -16.25
N SER A 166 28.49 33.03 -16.79
CA SER A 166 27.12 33.06 -16.27
C SER A 166 26.45 31.70 -16.35
N LEU A 167 26.62 30.98 -17.46
CA LEU A 167 26.05 29.64 -17.66
C LEU A 167 26.63 28.66 -16.65
N ILE A 168 27.97 28.58 -16.57
CA ILE A 168 28.66 27.62 -15.70
C ILE A 168 28.30 27.86 -14.23
N LEU A 169 28.32 29.13 -13.79
CA LEU A 169 28.01 29.46 -12.40
C LEU A 169 26.53 29.20 -12.06
N THR A 170 25.62 29.46 -12.99
CA THR A 170 24.20 29.13 -12.79
C THR A 170 23.99 27.62 -12.68
N ALA A 171 24.58 26.85 -13.59
CA ALA A 171 24.51 25.39 -13.56
C ALA A 171 25.10 24.82 -12.25
N ALA A 172 26.22 25.37 -11.78
CA ALA A 172 26.82 24.98 -10.51
C ALA A 172 25.92 25.27 -9.30
N VAL A 173 25.34 26.48 -9.22
CA VAL A 173 24.45 26.85 -8.11
C VAL A 173 23.18 26.00 -8.12
N CYS A 174 22.54 25.82 -9.29
CA CYS A 174 21.36 24.96 -9.39
C CYS A 174 21.69 23.49 -9.10
N GLY A 175 22.88 23.01 -9.49
CA GLY A 175 23.37 21.68 -9.13
C GLY A 175 23.52 21.49 -7.61
N VAL A 176 24.08 22.47 -6.91
CA VAL A 176 24.19 22.44 -5.44
C VAL A 176 22.81 22.44 -4.75
N LEU A 177 21.81 23.09 -5.33
CA LEU A 177 20.43 23.06 -4.81
C LEU A 177 19.72 21.72 -5.10
N TYR A 178 20.11 21.04 -6.17
CA TYR A 178 19.54 19.76 -6.61
C TYR A 178 20.09 18.54 -5.87
N LEU A 179 21.40 18.52 -5.59
CA LEU A 179 22.10 17.36 -5.03
C LEU A 179 21.57 16.88 -3.65
N PRO A 180 21.22 17.77 -2.68
CA PRO A 180 20.61 17.35 -1.43
C PRO A 180 19.33 16.56 -1.70
N GLY A 181 19.17 15.38 -1.09
CA GLY A 181 17.94 14.57 -1.23
C GLY A 181 17.95 13.56 -2.38
N THR A 182 18.97 13.55 -3.24
CA THR A 182 19.22 12.42 -4.17
C THR A 182 19.60 11.16 -3.39
N SER A 183 19.17 9.98 -3.86
CA SER A 183 19.45 8.69 -3.19
C SER A 183 20.94 8.48 -2.95
N GLN A 184 21.77 8.77 -3.95
CA GLN A 184 23.23 8.66 -3.89
C GLN A 184 23.85 9.46 -2.74
N VAL A 185 23.30 10.64 -2.42
CA VAL A 185 23.78 11.49 -1.32
C VAL A 185 23.14 11.10 0.00
N ALA A 186 21.87 10.69 -0.01
CA ALA A 186 21.15 10.25 1.18
C ALA A 186 21.75 8.98 1.78
N ASP A 187 22.16 8.03 0.95
CA ASP A 187 22.73 6.73 1.37
C ASP A 187 24.08 6.90 2.09
N LEU A 188 24.81 8.00 1.82
CA LEU A 188 26.09 8.30 2.46
C LEU A 188 25.97 8.82 3.90
N VAL A 189 24.78 9.28 4.31
CA VAL A 189 24.58 10.01 5.59
C VAL A 189 23.71 9.20 6.59
N GLY A 190 23.21 8.04 6.18
CA GLY A 190 22.39 7.12 6.99
C GLY A 190 20.89 7.48 7.02
N LEU A 191 20.02 6.47 7.19
CA LEU A 191 18.55 6.59 7.12
C LEU A 191 17.99 7.68 8.06
N SER A 192 18.54 7.81 9.27
CA SER A 192 18.06 8.76 10.28
C SER A 192 18.34 10.22 9.96
N ARG A 193 19.33 10.55 9.11
CA ARG A 193 19.61 11.94 8.67
C ARG A 193 19.20 12.21 7.22
N ALA A 194 18.90 11.16 6.47
CA ALA A 194 18.42 11.24 5.10
C ALA A 194 17.13 12.05 4.96
N HIS A 195 16.24 12.04 5.95
CA HIS A 195 14.99 12.81 5.92
C HIS A 195 15.24 14.33 5.82
N LEU A 196 16.13 14.88 6.66
CA LEU A 196 16.48 16.32 6.63
C LEU A 196 17.10 16.74 5.28
N LEU A 197 17.91 15.86 4.67
CA LEU A 197 18.51 16.13 3.36
C LEU A 197 17.48 16.09 2.23
N ARG A 198 16.49 15.19 2.32
CA ARG A 198 15.35 15.17 1.38
C ARG A 198 14.48 16.41 1.50
N ASP A 199 14.33 16.99 2.68
CA ASP A 199 13.52 18.21 2.85
C ASP A 199 14.17 19.47 2.26
N LEU A 200 15.50 19.49 2.11
CA LEU A 200 16.27 20.62 1.60
C LEU A 200 16.42 20.62 0.07
N GLY A 201 16.35 19.45 -0.56
CA GLY A 201 16.60 19.25 -1.98
C GLY A 201 15.53 19.81 -2.91
N THR A 202 15.94 20.51 -3.97
CA THR A 202 15.00 20.86 -5.05
C THR A 202 14.59 19.65 -5.89
N GLY A 203 15.39 18.57 -5.90
CA GLY A 203 15.09 17.35 -6.65
C GLY A 203 14.04 16.47 -5.99
N SER A 204 14.15 16.23 -4.68
CA SER A 204 13.19 15.44 -3.88
C SER A 204 11.79 16.05 -3.84
N ARG A 205 11.70 17.38 -3.72
CA ARG A 205 10.42 18.10 -3.79
C ARG A 205 9.80 18.06 -5.19
N PHE A 206 10.65 18.02 -6.22
CA PHE A 206 10.17 17.85 -7.59
C PHE A 206 9.56 16.46 -7.77
N THR A 207 10.23 15.40 -7.30
CA THR A 207 9.70 14.03 -7.41
C THR A 207 8.45 13.82 -6.56
N SER A 208 8.32 14.51 -5.42
CA SER A 208 7.09 14.56 -4.63
C SER A 208 5.90 15.04 -5.49
N ILE A 209 6.03 16.23 -6.10
CA ILE A 209 4.98 16.81 -6.94
C ILE A 209 4.76 16.00 -8.23
N ALA A 210 5.83 15.51 -8.87
CA ALA A 210 5.75 14.76 -10.12
C ALA A 210 5.04 13.40 -9.97
N ARG A 211 4.89 12.88 -8.75
CA ARG A 211 4.07 11.69 -8.45
C ARG A 211 2.56 11.98 -8.44
N GLY A 212 2.14 13.24 -8.58
CA GLY A 212 0.73 13.64 -8.55
C GLY A 212 0.26 14.17 -7.20
N VAL A 213 1.15 14.33 -6.21
CA VAL A 213 0.82 14.85 -4.88
C VAL A 213 1.26 16.31 -4.76
N LEU A 214 0.30 17.24 -4.70
CA LEU A 214 0.56 18.65 -4.51
C LEU A 214 0.52 19.03 -3.03
N ASP A 215 1.70 19.20 -2.43
CA ASP A 215 1.86 19.70 -1.07
C ASP A 215 2.08 21.22 -1.05
N LEU A 216 1.36 21.94 -0.19
CA LEU A 216 1.55 23.38 0.01
C LEU A 216 2.99 23.74 0.38
N ARG A 217 3.68 22.86 1.11
CA ARG A 217 5.09 23.03 1.54
C ARG A 217 6.04 23.10 0.34
N ASP A 218 5.84 22.22 -0.64
CA ASP A 218 6.67 22.17 -1.84
C ASP A 218 6.44 23.41 -2.72
N LEU A 219 5.18 23.83 -2.87
CA LEU A 219 4.83 25.07 -3.59
C LEU A 219 5.45 26.29 -2.92
N ALA A 220 5.30 26.42 -1.60
CA ALA A 220 5.86 27.53 -0.84
C ALA A 220 7.39 27.56 -0.91
N TYR A 221 8.05 26.40 -0.89
CA TYR A 221 9.50 26.30 -1.03
C TYR A 221 9.99 26.91 -2.36
N TYR A 222 9.46 26.48 -3.51
CA TYR A 222 9.90 27.02 -4.80
C TYR A 222 9.57 28.51 -4.98
N LEU A 223 8.39 28.95 -4.51
CA LEU A 223 7.99 30.36 -4.56
C LEU A 223 8.88 31.23 -3.68
N SER A 224 9.22 30.76 -2.47
CA SER A 224 10.10 31.46 -1.55
C SER A 224 11.53 31.60 -2.10
N LEU A 225 12.05 30.54 -2.71
CA LEU A 225 13.36 30.53 -3.38
C LEU A 225 13.37 31.50 -4.57
N THR A 226 12.33 31.47 -5.39
CA THR A 226 12.14 32.39 -6.53
C THR A 226 12.13 33.85 -6.04
N ALA A 227 11.33 34.16 -5.02
CA ALA A 227 11.22 35.52 -4.47
C ALA A 227 12.56 36.01 -3.87
N ALA A 228 13.27 35.14 -3.13
CA ALA A 228 14.55 35.48 -2.52
C ALA A 228 15.62 35.84 -3.59
N PHE A 229 15.75 35.04 -4.64
CA PHE A 229 16.72 35.31 -5.71
C PHE A 229 16.35 36.50 -6.59
N LEU A 230 15.05 36.75 -6.84
CA LEU A 230 14.62 37.96 -7.54
C LEU A 230 14.89 39.23 -6.71
N ALA A 231 14.64 39.19 -5.39
CA ALA A 231 14.96 40.30 -4.49
C ALA A 231 16.48 40.55 -4.42
N LEU A 232 17.28 39.49 -4.35
CA LEU A 232 18.73 39.56 -4.40
C LEU A 232 19.22 40.21 -5.70
N ASN A 233 18.63 39.85 -6.85
CA ASN A 233 18.96 40.45 -8.14
C ASN A 233 18.69 41.96 -8.16
N VAL A 234 17.54 42.41 -7.64
CA VAL A 234 17.22 43.84 -7.54
C VAL A 234 18.28 44.62 -6.73
N VAL A 235 18.78 44.02 -5.65
CA VAL A 235 19.83 44.65 -4.83
C VAL A 235 21.20 44.59 -5.48
N LEU A 236 21.56 43.52 -6.18
CA LEU A 236 22.80 43.45 -6.96
C LEU A 236 22.86 44.57 -8.02
N LEU A 237 21.73 44.83 -8.70
CA LEU A 237 21.62 45.95 -9.64
C LEU A 237 21.69 47.31 -8.93
N ALA A 238 21.09 47.44 -7.75
CA ALA A 238 21.17 48.67 -6.95
C ALA A 238 22.61 48.93 -6.44
N ALA A 239 23.33 47.88 -6.05
CA ALA A 239 24.67 47.94 -5.48
C ALA A 239 25.69 48.56 -6.42
N ARG A 240 25.49 48.42 -7.73
CA ARG A 240 26.35 49.02 -8.77
C ARG A 240 26.37 50.54 -8.76
N ARG A 241 25.33 51.19 -8.24
CA ARG A 241 25.25 52.67 -8.15
C ARG A 241 25.67 53.20 -6.79
N TRP A 242 26.09 52.33 -5.85
CA TRP A 242 26.46 52.76 -4.51
C TRP A 242 27.82 53.46 -4.52
N SER A 243 27.83 54.74 -4.12
CA SER A 243 29.08 55.41 -3.76
C SER A 243 29.58 54.91 -2.40
N ARG A 244 30.90 54.91 -2.19
CA ARG A 244 31.52 54.49 -0.91
C ARG A 244 31.37 55.52 0.23
N GLY A 245 30.81 56.71 -0.05
CA GLY A 245 30.75 57.81 0.91
C GLY A 245 29.79 57.61 2.11
N PRO A 246 29.90 58.43 3.16
CA PRO A 246 29.06 58.33 4.36
C PRO A 246 27.57 58.60 4.09
N ARG A 247 27.26 59.48 3.12
CA ARG A 247 25.88 59.90 2.77
C ARG A 247 25.02 58.78 2.18
N THR A 248 25.62 57.76 1.59
CA THR A 248 24.91 56.61 1.00
C THR A 248 24.83 55.41 1.95
N ARG A 249 25.52 55.44 3.11
CA ARG A 249 25.60 54.32 4.06
C ARG A 249 24.23 53.82 4.49
N ARG A 250 23.29 54.72 4.83
CA ARG A 250 21.92 54.38 5.26
C ARG A 250 21.12 53.66 4.16
N ALA A 251 21.27 54.09 2.91
CA ALA A 251 20.61 53.46 1.76
C ALA A 251 21.16 52.05 1.50
N ARG A 252 22.49 51.86 1.60
CA ARG A 252 23.12 50.53 1.46
C ARG A 252 22.67 49.57 2.55
N THR A 253 22.72 50.00 3.82
CA THR A 253 22.31 49.17 4.95
C THR A 253 20.81 48.86 4.90
N SER A 254 19.96 49.79 4.47
CA SER A 254 18.52 49.52 4.30
C SER A 254 18.22 48.52 3.18
N ALA A 255 18.96 48.57 2.06
CA ALA A 255 18.78 47.63 0.96
C ALA A 255 19.31 46.23 1.29
N GLN A 256 20.46 46.15 1.97
CA GLN A 256 20.99 44.88 2.49
C GLN A 256 20.08 44.29 3.56
N ALA A 257 19.57 45.12 4.48
CA ALA A 257 18.60 44.69 5.49
C ALA A 257 17.30 44.21 4.85
N ALA A 258 16.79 44.88 3.80
CA ALA A 258 15.58 44.44 3.10
C ALA A 258 15.76 43.05 2.47
N VAL A 259 16.91 42.76 1.84
CA VAL A 259 17.19 41.42 1.30
C VAL A 259 17.37 40.39 2.40
N ALA A 260 18.12 40.72 3.46
CA ALA A 260 18.25 39.84 4.61
C ALA A 260 16.89 39.52 5.23
N LEU A 261 15.99 40.49 5.27
CA LEU A 261 14.63 40.34 5.82
C LEU A 261 13.72 39.55 4.87
N VAL A 262 13.82 39.71 3.56
CA VAL A 262 13.12 38.86 2.58
C VAL A 262 13.62 37.42 2.64
N ALA A 263 14.94 37.21 2.71
CA ALA A 263 15.53 35.88 2.85
C ALA A 263 15.17 35.24 4.20
N ALA A 264 15.20 36.01 5.29
CA ALA A 264 14.78 35.54 6.61
C ALA A 264 13.29 35.20 6.64
N ASN A 265 12.42 36.03 6.06
CA ASN A 265 10.99 35.74 5.97
C ASN A 265 10.71 34.52 5.09
N ALA A 266 11.41 34.36 3.97
CA ALA A 266 11.33 33.15 3.16
C ALA A 266 11.72 31.91 3.97
N PHE A 267 12.83 31.98 4.70
CA PHE A 267 13.29 30.89 5.56
C PHE A 267 12.30 30.59 6.71
N LEU A 268 11.83 31.61 7.42
CA LEU A 268 10.85 31.49 8.50
C LEU A 268 9.50 30.95 8.01
N LEU A 269 9.05 31.34 6.81
CA LEU A 269 7.84 30.81 6.20
C LEU A 269 7.97 29.30 5.97
N ASN A 270 9.11 28.83 5.45
CA ASN A 270 9.35 27.40 5.27
C ASN A 270 9.39 26.65 6.61
N LEU A 271 10.02 27.23 7.64
CA LEU A 271 10.02 26.66 8.99
C LEU A 271 8.62 26.59 9.60
N TRP A 272 7.79 27.61 9.38
CA TRP A 272 6.42 27.66 9.88
C TRP A 272 5.48 26.70 9.14
N LEU A 273 5.71 26.46 7.85
CA LEU A 273 4.94 25.50 7.04
C LEU A 273 5.40 24.06 7.24
N ALA A 274 6.63 23.81 7.69
CA ALA A 274 7.16 22.46 7.91
C ALA A 274 6.23 21.52 8.71
N PRO A 275 5.62 21.93 9.84
CA PRO A 275 4.73 21.06 10.61
C PRO A 275 3.33 20.84 9.97
N ILE A 276 2.95 21.61 8.94
CA ILE A 276 1.62 21.51 8.32
C ILE A 276 1.63 20.36 7.31
N ALA A 277 1.35 19.14 7.78
CA ALA A 277 1.35 17.93 6.95
C ALA A 277 0.01 17.63 6.24
N GLN A 278 -1.08 18.28 6.66
CA GLN A 278 -2.44 17.97 6.18
C GLN A 278 -2.84 18.74 4.90
N ALA A 279 -2.11 19.81 4.54
CA ALA A 279 -2.44 20.67 3.41
C ALA A 279 -1.86 20.13 2.10
N ARG A 280 -2.35 18.96 1.67
CA ARG A 280 -1.96 18.34 0.40
C ARG A 280 -3.16 17.88 -0.42
N VAL A 281 -2.97 17.79 -1.73
CA VAL A 281 -3.98 17.29 -2.68
C VAL A 281 -3.34 16.17 -3.50
N ASP A 282 -3.97 15.00 -3.51
CA ASP A 282 -3.62 13.90 -4.40
C ASP A 282 -4.42 14.03 -5.70
N LEU A 283 -3.72 14.14 -6.83
CA LEU A 283 -4.30 14.26 -8.17
C LEU A 283 -4.37 12.92 -8.91
N THR A 284 -3.84 11.83 -8.34
CA THR A 284 -3.86 10.51 -8.98
C THR A 284 -5.29 10.00 -9.16
N GLN A 285 -5.55 9.29 -10.25
CA GLN A 285 -6.90 8.83 -10.61
C GLN A 285 -7.57 7.97 -9.52
N ASN A 286 -6.78 7.15 -8.81
CA ASN A 286 -7.28 6.24 -7.78
C ASN A 286 -6.96 6.68 -6.36
N GLY A 287 -6.43 7.91 -6.16
CA GLY A 287 -5.99 8.38 -4.85
C GLY A 287 -4.87 7.51 -4.26
N GLU A 288 -3.88 7.11 -5.07
CA GLU A 288 -2.80 6.19 -4.71
C GLU A 288 -1.95 6.63 -3.50
N TYR A 289 -2.00 7.92 -3.15
CA TYR A 289 -1.26 8.54 -2.04
C TYR A 289 -2.21 9.19 -1.02
N SER A 290 -3.47 8.75 -1.01
CA SER A 290 -4.50 9.17 -0.06
C SER A 290 -5.08 7.95 0.64
N LEU A 291 -5.30 8.07 1.95
CA LEU A 291 -5.99 7.01 2.69
C LEU A 291 -7.48 7.05 2.35
N SER A 292 -8.09 5.86 2.24
CA SER A 292 -9.52 5.71 2.11
C SER A 292 -10.25 6.27 3.35
N ASP A 293 -11.51 6.67 3.17
CA ASP A 293 -12.29 7.23 4.27
C ASP A 293 -12.54 6.20 5.38
N THR A 294 -12.66 4.92 5.02
CA THR A 294 -12.72 3.81 5.98
C THR A 294 -11.48 3.76 6.88
N THR A 295 -10.29 3.89 6.28
CA THR A 295 -9.02 3.94 7.03
C THR A 295 -8.98 5.16 7.94
N LYS A 296 -9.36 6.34 7.46
CA LYS A 296 -9.41 7.57 8.29
C LYS A 296 -10.36 7.43 9.47
N HIS A 297 -11.55 6.86 9.26
CA HIS A 297 -12.52 6.63 10.32
C HIS A 297 -12.00 5.64 11.37
N LEU A 298 -11.35 4.55 10.94
CA LEU A 298 -10.70 3.61 11.84
C LEU A 298 -9.63 4.29 12.70
N LEU A 299 -8.75 5.08 12.09
CA LEU A 299 -7.69 5.80 12.80
C LEU A 299 -8.24 6.86 13.77
N ALA A 300 -9.34 7.54 13.40
CA ALA A 300 -10.01 8.49 14.28
C ALA A 300 -10.60 7.81 15.53
N SER A 301 -11.11 6.58 15.38
CA SER A 301 -11.70 5.78 16.46
C SER A 301 -10.71 5.11 17.42
N LEU A 302 -9.39 5.27 17.21
CA LEU A 302 -8.39 4.70 18.13
C LEU A 302 -8.48 5.36 19.51
N ASP A 303 -8.52 4.56 20.57
CA ASP A 303 -8.53 5.03 21.96
C ASP A 303 -7.11 5.07 22.56
N GLU A 304 -6.25 4.14 22.15
CA GLU A 304 -4.86 4.00 22.56
C GLU A 304 -3.88 4.35 21.44
N PRO A 305 -2.58 4.59 21.75
CA PRO A 305 -1.59 4.79 20.72
C PRO A 305 -1.32 3.49 19.93
N LEU A 306 -1.44 3.56 18.60
CA LEU A 306 -1.05 2.52 17.65
C LEU A 306 0.42 2.70 17.25
N LEU A 307 1.23 1.66 17.41
CA LEU A 307 2.62 1.62 16.93
C LEU A 307 2.70 0.81 15.63
N ILE A 308 3.23 1.42 14.57
CA ILE A 308 3.60 0.75 13.31
C ILE A 308 5.13 0.76 13.21
N ARG A 309 5.77 -0.39 13.40
CA ARG A 309 7.23 -0.54 13.36
C ARG A 309 7.65 -1.30 12.11
N CYS A 310 8.41 -0.65 11.23
CA CYS A 310 8.93 -1.22 10.00
C CYS A 310 10.33 -1.80 10.23
N TYR A 311 10.47 -3.11 10.04
CA TYR A 311 11.74 -3.83 10.12
C TYR A 311 12.33 -4.00 8.72
N PHE A 312 13.20 -3.06 8.33
CA PHE A 312 13.82 -3.01 7.02
C PHE A 312 15.34 -2.97 7.12
N SER A 313 16.00 -3.92 6.47
CA SER A 313 17.46 -3.92 6.37
C SER A 313 17.97 -2.89 5.38
N SER A 314 19.01 -2.15 5.76
CA SER A 314 19.75 -1.19 4.93
C SER A 314 20.35 -1.83 3.68
N LYS A 315 20.76 -3.10 3.77
CA LYS A 315 21.17 -3.93 2.62
C LYS A 315 20.08 -4.94 2.30
N THR A 316 19.35 -4.72 1.21
CA THR A 316 18.28 -5.60 0.74
C THR A 316 18.44 -5.91 -0.75
N HIS A 317 17.55 -6.76 -1.29
CA HIS A 317 17.55 -7.12 -2.70
C HIS A 317 17.34 -5.87 -3.59
N PRO A 318 18.08 -5.71 -4.72
CA PRO A 318 17.98 -4.52 -5.57
C PRO A 318 16.57 -4.21 -6.10
N LYS A 319 15.73 -5.25 -6.29
CA LYS A 319 14.31 -5.10 -6.68
C LYS A 319 13.38 -4.72 -5.51
N LEU A 320 13.79 -4.91 -4.24
CA LEU A 320 13.01 -4.53 -3.05
C LEU A 320 13.38 -3.13 -2.54
N ALA A 321 14.63 -2.71 -2.69
CA ALA A 321 15.10 -1.41 -2.25
C ALA A 321 14.21 -0.23 -2.72
N PRO A 322 13.69 -0.21 -3.97
CA PRO A 322 12.79 0.85 -4.42
C PRO A 322 11.40 0.84 -3.76
N LEU A 323 10.98 -0.29 -3.17
CA LEU A 323 9.67 -0.43 -2.54
C LEU A 323 9.65 0.11 -1.11
N VAL A 324 10.80 0.07 -0.41
CA VAL A 324 10.92 0.55 0.97
C VAL A 324 10.46 2.02 1.12
N PRO A 325 10.95 2.99 0.33
CA PRO A 325 10.45 4.36 0.40
C PRO A 325 8.94 4.48 0.21
N ARG A 326 8.34 3.68 -0.69
CA ARG A 326 6.90 3.70 -0.94
C ARG A 326 6.09 3.18 0.26
N ILE A 327 6.60 2.14 0.93
CA ILE A 327 5.99 1.66 2.19
C ILE A 327 6.09 2.74 3.27
N LEU A 328 7.28 3.33 3.43
CA LEU A 328 7.50 4.36 4.45
C LEU A 328 6.63 5.59 4.22
N ASP A 329 6.50 6.05 2.97
CA ASP A 329 5.58 7.12 2.60
C ASP A 329 4.15 6.75 3.01
N THR A 330 3.69 5.54 2.69
CA THR A 330 2.34 5.07 3.05
C THR A 330 2.13 5.01 4.56
N VAL A 331 3.09 4.47 5.32
CA VAL A 331 2.96 4.37 6.78
C VAL A 331 3.05 5.75 7.44
N ASP A 332 3.81 6.69 6.88
CA ASP A 332 3.79 8.08 7.31
C ASP A 332 2.40 8.70 7.11
N GLU A 333 1.63 8.26 6.11
CA GLU A 333 0.24 8.68 5.96
C GLU A 333 -0.67 8.26 7.11
N TYR A 334 -0.47 7.05 7.63
CA TYR A 334 -1.18 6.60 8.82
C TYR A 334 -0.78 7.44 10.04
N ARG A 335 0.50 7.82 10.15
CA ARG A 335 0.98 8.72 11.21
C ARG A 335 0.31 10.09 11.16
N VAL A 336 0.21 10.67 9.96
CA VAL A 336 -0.39 11.99 9.74
C VAL A 336 -1.90 11.95 9.97
N ALA A 337 -2.60 10.92 9.48
CA ALA A 337 -4.04 10.76 9.65
C ALA A 337 -4.44 10.38 11.08
N GLY A 338 -3.56 9.70 11.82
CA GLY A 338 -3.79 9.28 13.20
C GLY A 338 -3.71 10.38 14.26
N ASP A 339 -3.43 11.63 13.87
CA ASP A 339 -3.39 12.82 14.74
C ASP A 339 -2.67 12.60 16.10
N GLY A 340 -1.47 12.02 16.03
CA GLY A 340 -0.62 11.73 17.21
C GLY A 340 -0.94 10.44 17.96
N LYS A 341 -2.05 9.75 17.62
CA LYS A 341 -2.35 8.40 18.12
C LYS A 341 -1.55 7.31 17.39
N VAL A 342 -1.10 7.58 16.17
CA VAL A 342 -0.28 6.62 15.41
C VAL A 342 1.20 7.03 15.50
N ARG A 343 2.05 6.11 15.94
CA ARG A 343 3.51 6.24 15.99
C ARG A 343 4.13 5.32 14.96
N VAL A 344 5.13 5.83 14.24
CA VAL A 344 5.84 5.08 13.20
C VAL A 344 7.31 5.03 13.55
N GLU A 345 7.87 3.82 13.53
CA GLU A 345 9.29 3.56 13.81
C GLU A 345 9.89 2.75 12.66
N VAL A 346 11.10 3.11 12.23
CA VAL A 346 11.86 2.34 11.24
C VAL A 346 13.11 1.82 11.91
N VAL A 347 13.28 0.50 11.90
CA VAL A 347 14.37 -0.18 12.60
C VAL A 347 15.06 -1.12 11.62
N ASP A 348 16.40 -1.13 11.64
CA ASP A 348 17.21 -2.13 10.96
C ASP A 348 17.75 -3.12 12.00
N PRO A 349 17.19 -4.34 12.10
CA PRO A 349 17.69 -5.36 13.04
C PRO A 349 19.15 -5.75 12.82
N THR A 350 19.71 -5.52 11.62
CA THR A 350 21.09 -5.91 11.31
C THR A 350 22.13 -4.98 11.94
N GLU A 351 21.70 -3.83 12.48
CA GLU A 351 22.58 -2.88 13.16
C GLU A 351 22.74 -3.18 14.66
N ASP A 352 21.83 -3.94 15.28
CA ASP A 352 21.80 -4.19 16.73
C ASP A 352 21.30 -5.61 17.07
N GLU A 353 22.17 -6.42 17.69
CA GLU A 353 21.86 -7.79 18.11
C GLU A 353 20.71 -7.87 19.13
N ALA A 354 20.51 -6.84 19.97
CA ALA A 354 19.42 -6.83 20.94
C ALA A 354 18.06 -6.68 20.24
N LEU A 355 17.99 -5.84 19.20
CA LEU A 355 16.79 -5.63 18.40
C LEU A 355 16.47 -6.83 17.51
N GLU A 356 17.50 -7.51 16.97
CA GLU A 356 17.32 -8.77 16.25
C GLU A 356 16.74 -9.85 17.15
N LYS A 357 17.26 -9.97 18.38
CA LYS A 357 16.77 -10.93 19.36
C LYS A 357 15.33 -10.61 19.80
N GLU A 358 15.01 -9.35 20.08
CA GLU A 358 13.63 -8.91 20.37
C GLU A 358 12.69 -9.24 19.22
N ALA A 359 13.07 -8.89 17.98
CA ALA A 359 12.28 -9.15 16.79
C ALA A 359 11.96 -10.65 16.62
N LYS A 360 12.96 -11.51 16.84
CA LYS A 360 12.82 -12.96 16.72
C LYS A 360 12.01 -13.58 17.86
N GLU A 361 12.37 -13.29 19.11
CA GLU A 361 11.78 -13.95 20.29
C GLU A 361 10.37 -13.44 20.61
N GLN A 362 10.13 -12.13 20.48
CA GLN A 362 8.87 -11.51 20.87
C GLN A 362 7.85 -11.49 19.74
N TYR A 363 8.29 -11.29 18.50
CA TYR A 363 7.40 -11.08 17.35
C TYR A 363 7.52 -12.15 16.25
N GLY A 364 8.44 -13.11 16.37
CA GLY A 364 8.65 -14.17 15.37
C GLY A 364 9.18 -13.66 14.03
N ILE A 365 9.85 -12.50 14.03
CA ILE A 365 10.38 -11.87 12.82
C ILE A 365 11.77 -12.42 12.53
N GLU A 366 11.93 -13.07 11.37
CA GLU A 366 13.21 -13.65 10.93
C GLU A 366 13.71 -13.01 9.64
N SER A 367 15.03 -13.13 9.40
CA SER A 367 15.63 -12.66 8.15
C SER A 367 15.32 -13.62 7.00
N ILE A 368 15.09 -13.05 5.80
CA ILE A 368 14.75 -13.82 4.62
C ILE A 368 15.97 -13.88 3.71
N PRO A 369 16.47 -15.09 3.37
CA PRO A 369 17.58 -15.22 2.44
C PRO A 369 17.11 -15.00 1.00
N LEU A 370 17.51 -13.88 0.40
CA LEU A 370 17.15 -13.49 -0.96
C LEU A 370 18.34 -13.70 -1.89
N ARG A 371 18.14 -14.52 -2.93
CA ARG A 371 19.15 -14.70 -3.99
C ARG A 371 18.97 -13.61 -5.04
N PHE A 372 20.05 -13.00 -5.48
CA PHE A 372 20.03 -12.05 -6.59
C PHE A 372 21.14 -12.36 -7.60
N THR A 373 20.85 -12.09 -8.86
CA THR A 373 21.80 -12.14 -9.97
C THR A 373 21.95 -10.72 -10.51
N ASP A 374 23.10 -10.11 -10.28
CA ASP A 374 23.49 -8.85 -10.94
C ASP A 374 24.33 -9.18 -12.18
N ARG A 375 24.50 -8.22 -13.11
CA ARG A 375 25.22 -8.37 -14.39
C ARG A 375 26.64 -8.94 -14.27
N HIS A 376 27.20 -9.00 -13.06
CA HIS A 376 28.56 -9.46 -12.79
C HIS A 376 28.69 -10.51 -11.68
N GLN A 377 27.67 -10.76 -10.83
CA GLN A 377 27.76 -11.69 -9.69
C GLN A 377 26.40 -12.27 -9.27
N GLN A 378 26.38 -13.54 -8.84
CA GLN A 378 25.29 -14.14 -8.07
C GLN A 378 25.62 -14.07 -6.58
N GLY A 379 24.68 -13.58 -5.77
CA GLY A 379 24.84 -13.43 -4.32
C GLY A 379 23.58 -13.79 -3.55
N VAL A 380 23.73 -14.04 -2.25
CA VAL A 380 22.61 -14.21 -1.31
C VAL A 380 22.71 -13.10 -0.27
N VAL A 381 21.64 -12.33 -0.10
CA VAL A 381 21.52 -11.33 0.95
C VAL A 381 20.40 -11.73 1.90
N SER A 382 20.69 -11.83 3.19
CA SER A 382 19.65 -11.99 4.21
C SER A 382 19.12 -10.61 4.57
N ALA A 383 17.81 -10.40 4.40
CA ALA A 383 17.19 -9.10 4.63
C ALA A 383 15.91 -9.24 5.46
N PHE A 384 15.67 -8.27 6.33
CA PHE A 384 14.39 -8.10 7.02
C PHE A 384 13.44 -7.25 6.14
N PHE A 385 12.23 -7.74 5.95
CA PHE A 385 11.17 -7.04 5.21
C PHE A 385 9.79 -7.31 5.85
N HIS A 386 9.57 -6.73 7.03
CA HIS A 386 8.37 -6.96 7.85
C HIS A 386 7.81 -5.64 8.39
N ILE A 387 6.49 -5.59 8.63
CA ILE A 387 5.83 -4.48 9.32
C ILE A 387 5.10 -5.03 10.54
N LEU A 388 5.47 -4.57 11.73
CA LEU A 388 4.79 -4.87 12.99
C LEU A 388 3.75 -3.78 13.26
N ILE A 389 2.52 -4.20 13.57
CA ILE A 389 1.45 -3.32 14.03
C ILE A 389 1.13 -3.73 15.47
N GLN A 390 1.20 -2.79 16.40
CA GLN A 390 0.92 -3.01 17.82
C GLN A 390 -0.08 -1.98 18.33
N TYR A 391 -1.08 -2.43 19.08
CA TYR A 391 -2.07 -1.61 19.75
C TYR A 391 -2.29 -2.15 21.16
N GLY A 392 -1.92 -1.36 22.17
CA GLY A 392 -1.82 -1.84 23.55
C GLY A 392 -0.86 -3.03 23.65
N ASP A 393 -1.40 -4.19 24.04
CA ASP A 393 -0.66 -5.45 24.18
C ASP A 393 -0.95 -6.47 23.07
N GLN A 394 -1.80 -6.09 22.11
CA GLN A 394 -2.08 -6.86 20.90
C GLN A 394 -1.11 -6.44 19.79
N HIS A 395 -0.68 -7.40 18.97
CA HIS A 395 0.16 -7.11 17.82
C HIS A 395 -0.07 -8.10 16.68
N ALA A 396 0.31 -7.68 15.47
CA ALA A 396 0.32 -8.52 14.28
C ALA A 396 1.48 -8.11 13.37
N VAL A 397 2.04 -9.08 12.66
CA VAL A 397 3.18 -8.89 11.75
C VAL A 397 2.72 -9.15 10.32
N LEU A 398 2.98 -8.18 9.44
CA LEU A 398 2.91 -8.35 7.99
C LEU A 398 4.28 -8.80 7.48
N SER A 399 4.29 -9.96 6.81
CA SER A 399 5.49 -10.58 6.28
C SER A 399 5.72 -10.25 4.81
N PHE A 400 6.88 -10.67 4.28
CA PHE A 400 7.20 -10.53 2.86
C PHE A 400 6.10 -11.03 1.93
N ASN A 401 5.48 -12.17 2.26
CA ASN A 401 4.42 -12.78 1.43
C ASN A 401 3.12 -11.98 1.45
N ASP A 402 2.89 -11.19 2.50
CA ASP A 402 1.72 -10.33 2.61
C ASP A 402 1.94 -9.05 1.81
N LEU A 403 3.14 -8.49 1.88
CA LEU A 403 3.48 -7.18 1.30
C LEU A 403 3.78 -7.24 -0.20
N ILE A 404 4.31 -8.36 -0.69
CA ILE A 404 4.91 -8.47 -2.02
C ILE A 404 4.12 -9.39 -2.95
N GLU A 405 3.83 -8.90 -4.15
CA GLU A 405 3.36 -9.70 -5.29
C GLU A 405 4.53 -9.93 -6.25
N VAL A 406 4.72 -11.20 -6.62
CA VAL A 406 5.76 -11.62 -7.56
C VAL A 406 5.10 -11.96 -8.89
N LYS A 407 5.29 -11.11 -9.90
CA LYS A 407 4.83 -11.36 -11.28
C LYS A 407 6.02 -11.80 -12.13
N MET A 408 5.95 -13.01 -12.69
CA MET A 408 6.93 -13.45 -13.68
C MET A 408 6.63 -12.76 -15.01
N VAL A 409 7.54 -11.92 -15.48
CA VAL A 409 7.38 -11.22 -16.77
C VAL A 409 8.13 -11.97 -17.88
N ASP A 410 9.29 -12.56 -17.57
CA ASP A 410 10.05 -13.44 -18.46
C ASP A 410 10.86 -14.48 -17.64
N VAL A 411 11.46 -15.48 -18.30
CA VAL A 411 12.18 -16.61 -17.65
C VAL A 411 13.34 -16.13 -16.74
N ASP A 412 13.97 -15.01 -17.10
CA ASP A 412 15.07 -14.41 -16.34
C ASP A 412 14.68 -13.12 -15.59
N ASP A 413 13.44 -12.64 -15.73
CA ASP A 413 13.01 -11.37 -15.15
C ASP A 413 11.71 -11.47 -14.33
N VAL A 414 11.90 -11.44 -13.01
CA VAL A 414 10.84 -11.41 -12.00
C VAL A 414 10.52 -9.97 -11.64
N GLU A 415 9.31 -9.50 -11.93
CA GLU A 415 8.85 -8.20 -11.48
C GLU A 415 8.27 -8.31 -10.06
N ILE A 416 8.80 -7.50 -9.15
CA ILE A 416 8.36 -7.46 -7.75
C ILE A 416 7.58 -6.18 -7.54
N ARG A 417 6.32 -6.29 -7.12
CA ARG A 417 5.44 -5.15 -6.82
C ARG A 417 4.87 -5.27 -5.41
N LEU A 418 4.42 -4.16 -4.83
CA LEU A 418 3.57 -4.20 -3.63
C LEU A 418 2.18 -4.70 -4.03
N ARG A 419 1.54 -5.50 -3.17
CA ARG A 419 0.12 -5.90 -3.34
C ARG A 419 -0.81 -4.70 -3.13
N ASN A 420 -1.60 -4.71 -2.04
CA ASN A 420 -2.46 -3.61 -1.64
C ASN A 420 -2.12 -3.23 -0.20
N LEU A 421 -1.04 -2.47 -0.07
CA LEU A 421 -0.45 -2.13 1.22
C LEU A 421 -1.46 -1.46 2.16
N GLU A 422 -2.31 -0.56 1.66
CA GLU A 422 -3.32 0.11 2.50
C GLU A 422 -4.33 -0.90 3.05
N TYR A 423 -4.84 -1.80 2.20
CA TYR A 423 -5.80 -2.81 2.63
C TYR A 423 -5.19 -3.74 3.68
N ASP A 424 -3.98 -4.25 3.46
CA ASP A 424 -3.32 -5.16 4.38
C ASP A 424 -3.00 -4.48 5.72
N LEU A 425 -2.53 -3.23 5.70
CA LEU A 425 -2.34 -2.42 6.91
C LEU A 425 -3.66 -2.19 7.64
N THR A 426 -4.68 -1.68 6.96
CA THR A 426 -5.99 -1.34 7.56
C THR A 426 -6.67 -2.56 8.15
N ARG A 427 -6.69 -3.67 7.42
CA ARG A 427 -7.26 -4.93 7.88
C ARG A 427 -6.53 -5.44 9.11
N THR A 428 -5.21 -5.34 9.13
CA THR A 428 -4.39 -5.79 10.26
C THR A 428 -4.58 -4.87 11.47
N ILE A 429 -4.60 -3.56 11.29
CA ILE A 429 -4.93 -2.59 12.36
C ILE A 429 -6.30 -2.89 12.94
N LYS A 430 -7.33 -3.06 12.08
CA LYS A 430 -8.66 -3.42 12.53
C LYS A 430 -8.66 -4.72 13.34
N LYS A 431 -7.96 -5.77 12.87
CA LYS A 431 -7.83 -7.04 13.60
C LYS A 431 -7.22 -6.84 15.01
N VAL A 432 -6.16 -6.05 15.12
CA VAL A 432 -5.47 -5.81 16.40
C VAL A 432 -6.33 -4.95 17.34
N VAL A 433 -6.98 -3.91 16.82
CA VAL A 433 -7.89 -3.03 17.57
C VAL A 433 -9.12 -3.78 18.06
N ASP A 434 -9.80 -4.52 17.17
CA ASP A 434 -10.97 -5.35 17.51
C ASP A 434 -10.57 -6.44 18.52
N GLY A 435 -9.38 -7.04 18.35
CA GLY A 435 -8.81 -8.01 19.28
C GLY A 435 -8.66 -7.45 20.69
N PHE A 436 -8.07 -6.26 20.82
CA PHE A 436 -7.89 -5.57 22.10
C PHE A 436 -9.23 -5.27 22.79
N GLN A 437 -10.16 -4.63 22.08
CA GLN A 437 -11.50 -4.32 22.61
C GLN A 437 -12.30 -5.58 22.96
N SER A 438 -12.14 -6.66 22.19
CA SER A 438 -12.86 -7.91 22.42
C SER A 438 -12.42 -8.61 23.70
N VAL A 439 -11.15 -8.55 24.09
CA VAL A 439 -10.63 -9.23 25.29
C VAL A 439 -11.19 -8.59 26.56
N ASP A 440 -11.18 -7.25 26.62
CA ASP A 440 -11.76 -6.51 27.74
C ASP A 440 -13.28 -6.72 27.84
N ALA A 441 -13.97 -6.67 26.69
CA ALA A 441 -15.41 -6.94 26.63
C ALA A 441 -15.76 -8.40 26.99
N LEU A 442 -14.94 -9.38 26.57
CA LEU A 442 -15.09 -10.79 26.90
C LEU A 442 -15.08 -10.99 28.42
N PHE A 443 -14.03 -10.53 29.09
CA PHE A 443 -13.95 -10.67 30.54
C PHE A 443 -15.03 -9.86 31.26
N ALA A 444 -15.40 -8.68 30.77
CA ALA A 444 -16.49 -7.89 31.33
C ALA A 444 -17.85 -8.62 31.27
N ALA A 445 -18.19 -9.20 30.11
CA ALA A 445 -19.47 -9.86 29.85
C ALA A 445 -19.60 -11.27 30.45
N MET A 446 -18.50 -11.90 30.87
CA MET A 446 -18.55 -13.25 31.45
C MET A 446 -19.23 -13.27 32.84
N PRO A 447 -20.24 -14.14 33.05
CA PRO A 447 -21.01 -14.22 34.29
C PRO A 447 -20.29 -14.90 35.45
N GLY A 448 -19.08 -15.45 35.23
CA GLY A 448 -18.32 -16.18 36.25
C GLY A 448 -16.82 -16.22 35.97
N LYS A 449 -16.08 -16.98 36.79
CA LYS A 449 -14.64 -17.19 36.62
C LYS A 449 -14.35 -18.25 35.55
N VAL A 450 -13.32 -18.02 34.76
CA VAL A 450 -12.77 -19.00 33.81
C VAL A 450 -11.64 -19.74 34.49
N LYS A 451 -11.69 -21.07 34.46
CA LYS A 451 -10.61 -21.93 34.95
C LYS A 451 -9.81 -22.46 33.76
N LEU A 452 -8.54 -22.07 33.66
CA LEU A 452 -7.56 -22.61 32.72
C LEU A 452 -6.79 -23.74 33.42
N THR A 453 -6.94 -24.97 32.92
CA THR A 453 -6.16 -26.13 33.38
C THR A 453 -5.11 -26.51 32.35
N GLU A 454 -3.86 -26.49 32.75
CA GLU A 454 -2.69 -26.79 31.92
C GLU A 454 -2.20 -28.21 32.23
N TYR A 455 -2.26 -29.10 31.25
CA TYR A 455 -1.70 -30.46 31.35
C TYR A 455 -0.34 -30.49 30.64
N VAL A 456 0.74 -30.38 31.42
CA VAL A 456 2.11 -30.26 30.89
C VAL A 456 3.05 -31.24 31.58
N THR A 457 3.93 -31.91 30.83
CA THR A 457 5.03 -32.73 31.37
C THR A 457 6.39 -32.12 31.01
N PRO A 458 6.92 -31.16 31.81
CA PRO A 458 8.12 -30.40 31.44
C PRO A 458 9.37 -31.25 31.14
N ALA A 459 9.50 -32.40 31.81
CA ALA A 459 10.67 -33.27 31.69
C ALA A 459 10.77 -34.02 30.35
N THR A 460 9.64 -34.30 29.68
CA THR A 460 9.58 -35.09 28.44
C THR A 460 9.25 -34.25 27.20
N LEU A 461 9.23 -32.91 27.34
CA LEU A 461 8.99 -32.01 26.21
C LEU A 461 10.16 -32.06 25.21
N PRO A 462 9.88 -32.11 23.90
CA PRO A 462 10.92 -32.06 22.87
C PRO A 462 11.67 -30.71 22.89
N GLU A 463 12.91 -30.69 22.38
CA GLU A 463 13.80 -29.51 22.50
C GLU A 463 13.20 -28.21 21.99
N ASN A 464 12.46 -28.26 20.89
CA ASN A 464 11.79 -27.12 20.31
C ASN A 464 10.66 -26.54 21.19
N TRP A 465 10.21 -27.27 22.22
CA TRP A 465 9.10 -26.90 23.11
C TRP A 465 9.54 -26.76 24.57
N LYS A 466 10.84 -26.85 24.89
CA LYS A 466 11.35 -26.72 26.27
C LYS A 466 10.97 -25.40 26.94
N ASP A 467 10.94 -24.31 26.16
CA ASP A 467 10.60 -22.98 26.66
C ASP A 467 9.08 -22.73 26.72
N ALA A 468 8.26 -23.61 26.13
CA ALA A 468 6.81 -23.47 26.04
C ALA A 468 6.11 -23.19 27.39
N PRO A 469 6.45 -23.87 28.51
CA PRO A 469 5.81 -23.59 29.80
C PRO A 469 6.14 -22.20 30.34
N ALA A 470 7.37 -21.72 30.13
CA ALA A 470 7.78 -20.39 30.57
C ALA A 470 7.08 -19.30 29.74
N THR A 471 6.98 -19.51 28.43
CA THR A 471 6.25 -18.64 27.50
C THR A 471 4.76 -18.59 27.86
N LEU A 472 4.14 -19.74 28.13
CA LEU A 472 2.74 -19.83 28.54
C LEU A 472 2.49 -19.07 29.85
N ALA A 473 3.34 -19.23 30.86
CA ALA A 473 3.21 -18.54 32.13
C ALA A 473 3.21 -17.01 31.98
N LYS A 474 4.06 -16.46 31.10
CA LYS A 474 4.07 -15.02 30.78
C LYS A 474 2.75 -14.55 30.16
N VAL A 475 2.25 -15.29 29.16
CA VAL A 475 1.00 -14.97 28.46
C VAL A 475 -0.19 -15.00 29.42
N VAL A 476 -0.24 -15.98 30.30
CA VAL A 476 -1.29 -16.14 31.31
C VAL A 476 -1.24 -15.02 32.37
N ASP A 477 -0.05 -14.59 32.80
CA ASP A 477 0.10 -13.43 33.70
C ASP A 477 -0.40 -12.13 33.06
N ALA A 478 -0.10 -11.92 31.76
CA ALA A 478 -0.61 -10.77 31.00
C ALA A 478 -2.14 -10.78 30.90
N LEU A 479 -2.74 -11.92 30.52
CA LEU A 479 -4.20 -12.08 30.47
C LEU A 479 -4.85 -11.97 31.86
N GLY A 480 -4.17 -12.43 32.91
CA GLY A 480 -4.65 -12.32 34.29
C GLY A 480 -4.81 -10.87 34.76
N LYS A 481 -3.90 -9.98 34.33
CA LYS A 481 -3.99 -8.53 34.61
C LYS A 481 -5.20 -7.89 33.94
N GLN A 482 -5.52 -8.29 32.71
CA GLN A 482 -6.71 -7.82 31.98
C GLN A 482 -8.02 -8.40 32.53
N ALA A 483 -8.01 -9.66 32.98
CA ALA A 483 -9.19 -10.36 33.46
C ALA A 483 -9.75 -9.84 34.80
N GLY A 484 -9.04 -8.94 35.50
CA GLY A 484 -9.51 -8.36 36.77
C GLY A 484 -9.83 -9.38 37.86
N GLY A 485 -9.13 -10.53 37.87
CA GLY A 485 -9.37 -11.63 38.82
C GLY A 485 -10.43 -12.66 38.39
N LYS A 486 -10.93 -12.61 37.15
CA LYS A 486 -11.85 -13.61 36.59
C LYS A 486 -11.16 -14.84 35.99
N LEU A 487 -9.84 -14.85 35.83
CA LEU A 487 -9.07 -15.98 35.31
C LEU A 487 -8.37 -16.72 36.46
N GLU A 488 -8.67 -18.00 36.63
CA GLU A 488 -7.99 -18.92 37.55
C GLU A 488 -7.17 -19.94 36.76
N VAL A 489 -5.96 -20.23 37.21
CA VAL A 489 -4.99 -21.06 36.49
C VAL A 489 -4.57 -22.21 37.39
N GLU A 490 -4.60 -23.43 36.86
CA GLU A 490 -4.17 -24.64 37.54
C GLU A 490 -3.28 -25.48 36.61
N THR A 491 -2.07 -25.79 37.04
CA THR A 491 -1.15 -26.65 36.29
C THR A 491 -1.16 -28.06 36.88
N ILE A 492 -1.39 -29.06 36.04
CA ILE A 492 -1.39 -30.48 36.38
C ILE A 492 -0.28 -31.17 35.59
N THR A 493 0.62 -31.83 36.31
CA THR A 493 1.67 -32.66 35.70
C THR A 493 1.25 -34.13 35.82
N PRO A 494 0.63 -34.72 34.79
CA PRO A 494 0.18 -36.11 34.86
C PRO A 494 1.40 -37.03 34.91
N THR A 495 1.69 -37.58 36.09
CA THR A 495 2.83 -38.47 36.32
C THR A 495 2.40 -39.89 36.65
N THR A 496 1.13 -40.08 37.05
CA THR A 496 0.57 -41.38 37.42
C THR A 496 -0.47 -41.88 36.40
N ASP A 497 -0.59 -43.20 36.26
CA ASP A 497 -1.55 -43.83 35.33
C ASP A 497 -3.01 -43.42 35.60
N ASP A 498 -3.35 -43.18 36.87
CA ASP A 498 -4.69 -42.73 37.28
C ASP A 498 -4.99 -41.29 36.82
N GLU A 499 -4.03 -40.37 36.92
CA GLU A 499 -4.17 -38.98 36.43
C GLU A 499 -4.32 -38.93 34.91
N MET A 500 -3.56 -39.78 34.20
CA MET A 500 -3.65 -39.91 32.75
C MET A 500 -5.00 -40.50 32.31
N GLN A 501 -5.50 -41.51 33.01
CA GLN A 501 -6.84 -42.06 32.74
C GLN A 501 -7.96 -41.06 33.04
N GLN A 502 -7.84 -40.28 34.12
CA GLN A 502 -8.83 -39.24 34.43
C GLN A 502 -8.84 -38.11 33.39
N ALA A 503 -7.66 -37.64 32.95
CA ALA A 503 -7.56 -36.63 31.88
C ALA A 503 -8.14 -37.16 30.56
N PHE A 504 -7.92 -38.44 30.24
CA PHE A 504 -8.49 -39.08 29.06
C PHE A 504 -10.01 -39.30 29.16
N GLN A 505 -10.53 -39.77 30.28
CA GLN A 505 -11.97 -40.02 30.44
C GLN A 505 -12.78 -38.72 30.52
N ARG A 506 -12.26 -37.72 31.23
CA ARG A 506 -12.96 -36.45 31.46
C ARG A 506 -12.85 -35.50 30.28
N TRP A 507 -11.65 -35.42 29.70
CA TRP A 507 -11.32 -34.44 28.68
C TRP A 507 -10.78 -35.05 27.41
N GLY A 508 -10.83 -36.37 27.19
CA GLY A 508 -10.34 -37.00 25.95
C GLY A 508 -8.90 -36.64 25.57
N ILE A 509 -8.08 -36.24 26.54
CA ILE A 509 -6.69 -35.82 26.33
C ILE A 509 -5.85 -37.09 26.16
N ARG A 510 -5.11 -37.16 25.05
CA ARG A 510 -4.11 -38.21 24.81
C ARG A 510 -2.73 -37.56 24.79
N PRO A 511 -1.69 -38.27 25.25
CA PRO A 511 -0.36 -37.73 25.15
C PRO A 511 0.10 -37.69 23.68
N TYR A 512 0.98 -36.74 23.39
CA TYR A 512 1.70 -36.67 22.14
C TYR A 512 2.92 -37.59 22.19
N ALA A 513 3.32 -38.10 21.03
CA ALA A 513 4.57 -38.83 20.87
C ALA A 513 5.57 -37.97 20.09
N SER A 514 6.75 -37.76 20.66
CA SER A 514 7.84 -37.10 19.97
C SER A 514 8.43 -38.03 18.91
N LEU A 515 8.37 -37.63 17.64
CA LEU A 515 8.97 -38.39 16.53
C LEU A 515 10.51 -38.45 16.62
N ALA A 516 11.13 -37.48 17.30
CA ALA A 516 12.59 -37.37 17.40
C ALA A 516 13.17 -38.18 18.58
N THR A 517 12.50 -38.16 19.73
CA THR A 517 12.98 -38.79 20.98
C THR A 517 12.26 -40.10 21.30
N GLY A 518 11.10 -40.37 20.67
CA GLY A 518 10.24 -41.53 21.00
C GLY A 518 9.51 -41.40 22.34
N GLU A 519 9.76 -40.33 23.09
CA GLU A 519 9.14 -40.06 24.38
C GLU A 519 7.74 -39.49 24.22
N VAL A 520 6.93 -39.72 25.24
CA VAL A 520 5.53 -39.36 25.31
C VAL A 520 5.38 -38.14 26.22
N TYR A 521 4.66 -37.11 25.78
CA TYR A 521 4.51 -35.85 26.53
C TYR A 521 3.08 -35.31 26.49
N TYR A 522 2.73 -34.50 27.48
CA TYR A 522 1.48 -33.74 27.53
C TYR A 522 1.78 -32.26 27.36
N PHE A 523 1.00 -31.61 26.49
CA PHE A 523 0.89 -30.16 26.40
C PHE A 523 -0.52 -29.81 25.91
N HIS A 524 -1.48 -29.85 26.83
CA HIS A 524 -2.89 -29.58 26.54
C HIS A 524 -3.43 -28.47 27.45
N LEU A 525 -4.23 -27.60 26.87
CA LEU A 525 -4.82 -26.45 27.56
C LEU A 525 -6.34 -26.61 27.54
N VAL A 526 -6.98 -26.58 28.71
CA VAL A 526 -8.43 -26.71 28.84
C VAL A 526 -8.99 -25.46 29.52
N LEU A 527 -9.90 -24.77 28.85
CA LEU A 527 -10.64 -23.63 29.39
C LEU A 527 -12.03 -24.09 29.82
N GLN A 528 -12.36 -23.91 31.09
CA GLN A 528 -13.66 -24.23 31.65
C GLN A 528 -14.40 -22.97 32.10
N LEU A 529 -15.63 -22.80 31.63
CA LEU A 529 -16.56 -21.75 32.04
C LEU A 529 -17.91 -22.41 32.41
N GLY A 530 -18.17 -22.54 33.71
CA GLY A 530 -19.33 -23.31 34.21
C GLY A 530 -19.26 -24.79 33.76
N ASP A 531 -20.31 -25.23 33.07
CA ASP A 531 -20.42 -26.61 32.54
C ASP A 531 -19.78 -26.79 31.15
N ARG A 532 -19.35 -25.70 30.50
CA ARG A 532 -18.71 -25.75 29.18
C ARG A 532 -17.20 -25.82 29.35
N ALA A 533 -16.58 -26.76 28.65
CA ALA A 533 -15.13 -26.86 28.56
C ALA A 533 -14.69 -26.90 27.10
N VAL A 534 -13.71 -26.08 26.77
CA VAL A 534 -13.13 -25.99 25.43
C VAL A 534 -11.65 -26.32 25.52
N ARG A 535 -11.20 -27.23 24.66
CA ARG A 535 -9.77 -27.49 24.50
C ARG A 535 -9.17 -26.46 23.56
N VAL A 536 -8.06 -25.89 24.00
CA VAL A 536 -7.24 -25.00 23.19
C VAL A 536 -6.22 -25.87 22.48
N ALA A 537 -6.28 -25.88 21.16
CA ALA A 537 -5.31 -26.61 20.36
C ALA A 537 -3.96 -25.89 20.45
N PRO A 538 -2.86 -26.61 20.72
CA PRO A 538 -1.55 -25.98 20.75
C PRO A 538 -1.14 -25.54 19.33
N PRO A 539 -0.51 -24.37 19.18
CA PRO A 539 -0.05 -23.88 17.88
C PRO A 539 1.11 -24.71 17.33
N GLU A 540 1.33 -24.69 16.02
CA GLU A 540 2.44 -25.41 15.37
C GLU A 540 3.82 -24.91 15.82
N GLN A 541 3.93 -23.60 16.08
CA GLN A 541 5.09 -22.95 16.70
C GLN A 541 4.66 -22.28 18.00
N VAL A 542 5.43 -22.52 19.07
CA VAL A 542 5.13 -21.97 20.39
C VAL A 542 5.85 -20.63 20.57
N SER A 543 5.14 -19.53 20.38
CA SER A 543 5.57 -18.16 20.67
C SER A 543 4.59 -17.48 21.62
N GLU A 544 4.96 -16.33 22.20
CA GLU A 544 4.06 -15.56 23.06
C GLU A 544 2.76 -15.19 22.33
N THR A 545 2.86 -14.78 21.06
CA THR A 545 1.72 -14.43 20.19
C THR A 545 0.82 -15.62 19.90
N SER A 546 1.40 -16.75 19.44
CA SER A 546 0.61 -17.89 18.99
C SER A 546 -0.16 -18.55 20.13
N LEU A 547 0.45 -18.62 21.33
CA LEU A 547 -0.22 -19.10 22.55
C LEU A 547 -1.32 -18.15 23.00
N ARG A 548 -1.07 -16.84 22.96
CA ARG A 548 -2.07 -15.82 23.32
C ARG A 548 -3.30 -15.89 22.42
N ASP A 549 -3.10 -15.92 21.11
CA ASP A 549 -4.17 -16.05 20.12
C ASP A 549 -4.99 -17.33 20.35
N ALA A 550 -4.31 -18.46 20.58
CA ALA A 550 -4.98 -19.73 20.86
C ALA A 550 -5.84 -19.67 22.12
N LEU A 551 -5.35 -19.03 23.20
CA LEU A 551 -6.10 -18.84 24.44
C LEU A 551 -7.31 -17.90 24.25
N ILE A 552 -7.15 -16.77 23.56
CA ILE A 552 -8.25 -15.83 23.27
C ILE A 552 -9.32 -16.50 22.42
N GLN A 553 -8.95 -17.21 21.35
CA GLN A 553 -9.89 -17.98 20.55
C GLN A 553 -10.55 -19.11 21.36
N GLY A 554 -9.82 -19.71 22.30
CA GLY A 554 -10.35 -20.64 23.28
C GLY A 554 -11.43 -20.01 24.17
N LEU A 555 -11.15 -18.82 24.71
CA LEU A 555 -12.06 -18.05 25.57
C LEU A 555 -13.31 -17.61 24.81
N GLN A 556 -13.16 -17.11 23.58
CA GLN A 556 -14.27 -16.74 22.68
C GLN A 556 -15.19 -17.93 22.41
N ARG A 557 -14.62 -19.12 22.16
CA ARG A 557 -15.39 -20.36 21.96
C ARG A 557 -16.04 -20.88 23.24
N ALA A 558 -15.43 -20.64 24.40
CA ALA A 558 -15.97 -21.05 25.70
C ALA A 558 -17.12 -20.13 26.17
N ALA A 559 -17.08 -18.86 25.78
CA ALA A 559 -18.05 -17.85 26.20
C ALA A 559 -19.39 -17.96 25.43
N PRO A 560 -20.53 -18.13 26.12
CA PRO A 560 -21.84 -18.18 25.45
C PRO A 560 -22.19 -16.82 24.81
N GLY A 561 -22.57 -16.83 23.52
CA GLY A 561 -23.02 -15.66 22.77
C GLY A 561 -21.94 -14.85 22.05
N PHE A 562 -20.65 -15.20 22.18
CA PHE A 562 -19.53 -14.47 21.57
C PHE A 562 -19.16 -14.91 20.16
N THR A 563 -19.47 -16.15 19.77
CA THR A 563 -19.25 -16.64 18.40
C THR A 563 -20.55 -17.15 17.80
N LYS A 564 -20.89 -16.66 16.60
CA LYS A 564 -21.99 -17.22 15.81
C LYS A 564 -21.64 -18.64 15.36
N VAL A 565 -22.62 -19.54 15.43
CA VAL A 565 -22.49 -20.92 14.94
C VAL A 565 -22.84 -20.95 13.45
N VAL A 566 -21.84 -21.24 12.61
CA VAL A 566 -21.97 -21.32 11.16
C VAL A 566 -21.98 -22.77 10.74
N ALA A 567 -23.10 -23.25 10.22
CA ALA A 567 -23.20 -24.59 9.66
C ALA A 567 -22.86 -24.54 8.15
N LEU A 568 -21.81 -25.24 7.74
CA LEU A 568 -21.35 -25.32 6.36
C LEU A 568 -21.80 -26.65 5.72
N TRP A 569 -22.64 -26.56 4.69
CA TRP A 569 -23.02 -27.67 3.84
C TRP A 569 -22.20 -27.64 2.54
N THR A 570 -21.68 -28.79 2.14
CA THR A 570 -20.95 -29.00 0.87
C THR A 570 -21.46 -30.27 0.19
N PRO A 571 -21.45 -30.35 -1.15
CA PRO A 571 -21.89 -31.54 -1.87
C PRO A 571 -21.16 -32.81 -1.40
N PRO A 572 -21.86 -33.95 -1.27
CA PRO A 572 -21.22 -35.23 -1.00
C PRO A 572 -20.33 -35.65 -2.19
N PRO A 573 -19.25 -36.41 -1.95
CA PRO A 573 -18.42 -36.94 -3.03
C PRO A 573 -19.23 -37.91 -3.89
N THR A 574 -19.28 -37.67 -5.20
CA THR A 574 -19.91 -38.56 -6.18
C THR A 574 -18.98 -39.73 -6.52
N MET A 575 -19.48 -40.97 -6.45
CA MET A 575 -18.74 -42.14 -6.92
C MET A 575 -18.73 -42.18 -8.45
N SER A 576 -17.55 -42.33 -9.05
CA SER A 576 -17.46 -42.52 -10.50
C SER A 576 -17.95 -43.92 -10.89
N PRO A 577 -18.64 -44.08 -12.04
CA PRO A 577 -18.92 -45.39 -12.60
C PRO A 577 -17.60 -46.15 -12.84
N PRO A 578 -17.55 -47.48 -12.62
CA PRO A 578 -16.34 -48.25 -12.88
C PRO A 578 -15.95 -48.11 -14.36
N MET A 579 -14.72 -47.64 -14.60
CA MET A 579 -14.19 -47.45 -15.97
C MET A 579 -13.98 -48.76 -16.74
N GLN A 580 -14.06 -49.92 -16.06
CA GLN A 580 -13.99 -51.24 -16.67
C GLN A 580 -14.59 -52.31 -15.74
N ASP A 581 -15.27 -53.31 -16.29
CA ASP A 581 -15.80 -54.45 -15.52
C ASP A 581 -14.67 -55.13 -14.72
N GLY A 582 -14.80 -55.13 -13.40
CA GLY A 582 -13.89 -55.84 -12.47
C GLY A 582 -12.98 -54.98 -11.58
N MET A 583 -12.95 -53.65 -11.71
CA MET A 583 -12.28 -52.78 -10.71
C MET A 583 -13.27 -52.21 -9.69
N PRO A 584 -12.90 -52.14 -8.40
CA PRO A 584 -13.73 -51.48 -7.40
C PRO A 584 -13.92 -50.00 -7.77
N PRO A 585 -15.12 -49.43 -7.57
CA PRO A 585 -15.36 -48.01 -7.83
C PRO A 585 -14.40 -47.17 -6.97
N GLN A 586 -13.52 -46.43 -7.62
CA GLN A 586 -12.68 -45.44 -6.95
C GLN A 586 -13.56 -44.22 -6.61
N GLN A 587 -13.57 -43.83 -5.34
CA GLN A 587 -14.11 -42.53 -4.95
C GLN A 587 -13.28 -41.46 -5.64
N ALA A 588 -13.87 -40.75 -6.62
CA ALA A 588 -13.26 -39.54 -7.11
C ALA A 588 -13.18 -38.55 -5.93
N PRO A 589 -12.03 -37.89 -5.71
CA PRO A 589 -11.96 -36.83 -4.72
C PRO A 589 -13.04 -35.79 -5.08
N PRO A 590 -13.79 -35.28 -4.09
CA PRO A 590 -14.86 -34.32 -4.37
C PRO A 590 -14.27 -33.12 -5.12
N PRO A 591 -14.88 -32.69 -6.24
CA PRO A 591 -14.31 -31.68 -7.13
C PRO A 591 -14.15 -30.31 -6.45
N GLN A 592 -14.85 -30.07 -5.33
CA GLN A 592 -14.74 -28.84 -4.54
C GLN A 592 -14.81 -29.19 -3.04
N THR A 593 -13.67 -29.09 -2.34
CA THR A 593 -13.59 -29.43 -0.90
C THR A 593 -13.90 -28.26 0.02
N PHE A 594 -13.95 -27.02 -0.50
CA PHE A 594 -14.17 -25.76 0.22
C PHE A 594 -13.34 -25.60 1.51
N GLN A 595 -12.20 -26.28 1.62
CA GLN A 595 -11.38 -26.27 2.84
C GLN A 595 -10.84 -24.88 3.19
N THR A 596 -10.50 -24.08 2.17
CA THR A 596 -10.03 -22.71 2.35
C THR A 596 -11.14 -21.83 2.93
N LEU A 597 -12.38 -21.97 2.44
CA LEU A 597 -13.55 -21.27 2.99
C LEU A 597 -13.79 -21.69 4.44
N GLN A 598 -13.75 -23.00 4.74
CA GLN A 598 -13.92 -23.51 6.09
C GLN A 598 -12.87 -22.95 7.05
N ARG A 599 -11.59 -22.93 6.66
CA ARG A 599 -10.49 -22.36 7.46
C ARG A 599 -10.65 -20.86 7.68
N ALA A 600 -11.04 -20.12 6.64
CA ALA A 600 -11.27 -18.68 6.74
C ALA A 600 -12.43 -18.35 7.70
N LEU A 601 -13.55 -19.08 7.60
CA LEU A 601 -14.69 -18.91 8.52
C LEU A 601 -14.34 -19.32 9.95
N ALA A 602 -13.58 -20.41 10.14
CA ALA A 602 -13.19 -20.91 11.45
C ALA A 602 -12.24 -19.96 12.21
N GLY A 603 -11.63 -18.99 11.53
CA GLY A 603 -10.83 -17.94 12.16
C GLY A 603 -11.65 -16.95 13.00
N THR A 604 -12.98 -16.94 12.87
CA THR A 604 -13.86 -15.98 13.58
C THR A 604 -15.16 -16.62 14.10
N TYR A 605 -15.62 -17.72 13.50
CA TYR A 605 -16.89 -18.35 13.81
C TYR A 605 -16.73 -19.81 14.27
N GLU A 606 -17.73 -20.34 14.99
CA GLU A 606 -17.81 -21.77 15.25
C GLU A 606 -18.36 -22.48 14.01
N VAL A 607 -17.46 -23.07 13.21
CA VAL A 607 -17.86 -23.74 11.95
C VAL A 607 -18.11 -25.22 12.18
N ARG A 608 -19.32 -25.68 11.84
CA ARG A 608 -19.70 -27.09 11.88
C ARG A 608 -20.10 -27.57 10.50
N ARG A 609 -19.82 -28.84 10.18
CA ARG A 609 -20.40 -29.45 8.97
C ARG A 609 -21.89 -29.67 9.16
N ALA A 610 -22.70 -29.18 8.23
CA ALA A 610 -24.13 -29.38 8.20
C ALA A 610 -24.48 -30.68 7.47
N SER A 611 -25.39 -31.48 8.03
CA SER A 611 -26.04 -32.59 7.34
C SER A 611 -27.52 -32.28 7.24
N LEU A 612 -28.03 -32.11 6.02
CA LEU A 612 -29.44 -31.79 5.77
C LEU A 612 -30.31 -33.05 5.62
N SER A 613 -29.69 -34.23 5.56
CA SER A 613 -30.37 -35.53 5.38
C SER A 613 -31.41 -35.87 6.44
N SER A 614 -31.32 -35.27 7.63
CA SER A 614 -32.31 -35.40 8.71
C SER A 614 -33.59 -34.57 8.48
N GLY A 615 -33.62 -33.72 7.45
CA GLY A 615 -34.73 -32.81 7.16
C GLY A 615 -34.84 -31.61 8.09
N ARG A 616 -33.85 -31.37 8.97
CA ARG A 616 -33.80 -30.22 9.89
C ARG A 616 -32.36 -29.76 10.13
N VAL A 617 -32.18 -28.45 10.24
CA VAL A 617 -30.94 -27.82 10.71
C VAL A 617 -30.96 -27.77 12.25
N ALA A 618 -29.82 -28.06 12.90
CA ALA A 618 -29.72 -28.04 14.36
C ALA A 618 -30.12 -26.68 14.95
N ASP A 619 -30.78 -26.68 16.11
CA ASP A 619 -31.42 -25.47 16.70
C ASP A 619 -30.43 -24.43 17.20
N ASP A 620 -29.18 -24.82 17.43
CA ASP A 620 -28.10 -23.96 17.89
C ASP A 620 -27.29 -23.32 16.74
N VAL A 621 -27.73 -23.48 15.49
CA VAL A 621 -27.11 -22.87 14.30
C VAL A 621 -27.71 -21.49 14.04
N ASP A 622 -26.86 -20.47 13.97
CA ASP A 622 -27.25 -19.10 13.62
C ASP A 622 -27.32 -18.88 12.10
N VAL A 623 -26.31 -19.40 11.37
CA VAL A 623 -26.14 -19.18 9.93
C VAL A 623 -25.88 -20.50 9.21
N LEU A 624 -26.61 -20.76 8.12
CA LEU A 624 -26.39 -21.90 7.24
C LEU A 624 -25.74 -21.43 5.93
N VAL A 625 -24.56 -21.96 5.63
CA VAL A 625 -23.83 -21.70 4.38
C VAL A 625 -23.94 -22.92 3.46
N LEU A 626 -24.57 -22.74 2.30
CA LEU A 626 -24.66 -23.72 1.23
C LEU A 626 -23.58 -23.42 0.19
N ALA A 627 -22.43 -24.09 0.29
CA ALA A 627 -21.31 -23.86 -0.61
C ALA A 627 -21.38 -24.78 -1.83
N GLY A 628 -21.74 -24.23 -3.00
CA GLY A 628 -21.87 -24.97 -4.26
C GLY A 628 -22.95 -26.05 -4.24
N PRO A 629 -24.22 -25.73 -3.89
CA PRO A 629 -25.31 -26.71 -3.80
C PRO A 629 -25.48 -27.49 -5.11
N ALA A 630 -25.53 -28.83 -4.98
CA ALA A 630 -25.73 -29.74 -6.09
C ALA A 630 -26.54 -30.96 -5.62
N GLY A 631 -27.64 -31.25 -6.30
CA GLY A 631 -28.46 -32.44 -6.06
C GLY A 631 -29.17 -32.49 -4.70
N LEU A 632 -29.56 -31.34 -4.13
CA LEU A 632 -30.36 -31.31 -2.90
C LEU A 632 -31.72 -31.97 -3.14
N SER A 633 -32.09 -32.91 -2.28
CA SER A 633 -33.40 -33.55 -2.32
C SER A 633 -34.50 -32.61 -1.80
N GLU A 634 -35.75 -32.87 -2.17
CA GLU A 634 -36.90 -32.07 -1.72
C GLU A 634 -37.00 -31.92 -0.18
N PRO A 635 -36.74 -32.97 0.63
CA PRO A 635 -36.68 -32.83 2.10
C PRO A 635 -35.54 -31.93 2.59
N GLU A 636 -34.38 -31.96 1.92
CA GLU A 636 -33.23 -31.13 2.27
C GLU A 636 -33.47 -29.66 1.92
N ALA A 637 -34.05 -29.37 0.75
CA ALA A 637 -34.47 -28.03 0.38
C ALA A 637 -35.53 -27.48 1.36
N ARG A 638 -36.47 -28.33 1.80
CA ARG A 638 -37.46 -27.96 2.83
C ARG A 638 -36.82 -27.68 4.19
N ALA A 639 -35.71 -28.34 4.54
CA ALA A 639 -34.96 -28.05 5.76
C ALA A 639 -34.35 -26.64 5.72
N VAL A 640 -33.87 -26.20 4.56
CA VAL A 640 -33.37 -24.84 4.33
C VAL A 640 -34.50 -23.81 4.47
N ASP A 641 -35.66 -24.08 3.88
CA ASP A 641 -36.84 -23.22 4.00
C ASP A 641 -37.32 -23.07 5.45
N GLN A 642 -37.44 -24.18 6.19
CA GLN A 642 -37.81 -24.15 7.61
C GLN A 642 -36.79 -23.39 8.46
N PHE A 643 -35.50 -23.48 8.12
CA PHE A 643 -34.45 -22.75 8.81
C PHE A 643 -34.56 -21.24 8.60
N LEU A 644 -34.93 -20.79 7.39
CA LEU A 644 -35.23 -19.39 7.11
C LEU A 644 -36.49 -18.93 7.86
N MET A 645 -37.57 -19.72 7.80
CA MET A 645 -38.85 -19.40 8.45
C MET A 645 -38.75 -19.24 9.97
N ARG A 646 -37.82 -19.95 10.63
CA ARG A 646 -37.58 -19.80 12.08
C ARG A 646 -36.66 -18.63 12.45
N GLY A 647 -36.25 -17.81 11.47
CA GLY A 647 -35.39 -16.64 11.68
C GLY A 647 -33.89 -16.89 11.55
N GLY A 648 -33.48 -18.08 11.08
CA GLY A 648 -32.08 -18.36 10.73
C GLY A 648 -31.66 -17.64 9.44
N SER A 649 -30.36 -17.38 9.27
CA SER A 649 -29.83 -16.73 8.07
C SER A 649 -29.16 -17.72 7.12
N VAL A 650 -29.52 -17.71 5.83
CA VAL A 650 -28.92 -18.60 4.81
C VAL A 650 -28.04 -17.80 3.86
N ILE A 651 -26.84 -18.32 3.58
CA ILE A 651 -25.97 -17.86 2.50
C ILE A 651 -25.85 -19.00 1.50
N ALA A 652 -26.27 -18.79 0.25
CA ALA A 652 -26.18 -19.79 -0.80
C ALA A 652 -25.23 -19.33 -1.92
N LEU A 653 -24.18 -20.12 -2.19
CA LEU A 653 -23.21 -19.88 -3.26
C LEU A 653 -23.60 -20.70 -4.48
N VAL A 654 -24.59 -20.20 -5.22
CA VAL A 654 -25.26 -20.92 -6.32
C VAL A 654 -24.66 -20.55 -7.67
N GLY A 655 -24.44 -21.54 -8.53
CA GLY A 655 -24.06 -21.36 -9.92
C GLY A 655 -24.65 -22.47 -10.79
N ARG A 656 -25.00 -22.16 -12.04
CA ARG A 656 -25.57 -23.15 -12.98
C ARG A 656 -24.56 -24.08 -13.60
N TYR A 657 -23.30 -23.69 -13.54
CA TYR A 657 -22.23 -24.34 -14.27
C TYR A 657 -21.05 -24.63 -13.35
N ARG A 658 -20.49 -25.83 -13.49
CA ARG A 658 -19.25 -26.25 -12.86
C ARG A 658 -18.21 -26.47 -13.94
N LEU A 659 -16.97 -26.08 -13.67
CA LEU A 659 -15.87 -26.34 -14.59
C LEU A 659 -15.33 -27.76 -14.45
N ASP A 660 -15.12 -28.41 -15.58
CA ASP A 660 -14.29 -29.60 -15.68
C ASP A 660 -12.91 -29.20 -16.22
N LEU A 661 -11.92 -29.24 -15.33
CA LEU A 661 -10.51 -28.96 -15.59
C LEU A 661 -9.67 -30.24 -15.79
N GLY A 662 -10.31 -31.42 -15.78
CA GLY A 662 -9.61 -32.71 -15.86
C GLY A 662 -9.15 -33.09 -17.27
N GLY A 663 -9.66 -32.43 -18.31
CA GLY A 663 -9.37 -32.71 -19.71
C GLY A 663 -8.26 -31.84 -20.34
N ARG A 664 -7.96 -32.09 -21.62
CA ARG A 664 -7.08 -31.23 -22.45
C ARG A 664 -7.75 -29.90 -22.86
N ALA A 665 -9.01 -29.70 -22.52
CA ALA A 665 -9.80 -28.51 -22.82
C ALA A 665 -10.65 -28.14 -21.59
N LEU A 666 -11.03 -26.87 -21.49
CA LEU A 666 -11.98 -26.38 -20.50
C LEU A 666 -13.37 -26.95 -20.82
N GLY A 667 -13.90 -27.81 -19.93
CA GLY A 667 -15.26 -28.31 -20.00
C GLY A 667 -16.18 -27.56 -19.04
N VAL A 668 -17.47 -27.53 -19.34
CA VAL A 668 -18.49 -26.98 -18.45
C VAL A 668 -19.60 -28.00 -18.28
N GLU A 669 -19.93 -28.33 -17.03
CA GLU A 669 -21.02 -29.22 -16.64
C GLU A 669 -22.16 -28.41 -16.05
N LYS A 670 -23.40 -28.65 -16.51
CA LYS A 670 -24.59 -28.03 -15.92
C LYS A 670 -24.89 -28.69 -14.56
N VAL A 671 -25.10 -27.88 -13.54
CA VAL A 671 -25.39 -28.33 -12.17
C VAL A 671 -26.86 -28.11 -11.86
N ASP A 672 -27.55 -29.18 -11.46
CA ASP A 672 -28.84 -29.08 -10.77
C ASP A 672 -28.59 -28.85 -9.28
N THR A 673 -29.08 -27.73 -8.77
CA THR A 673 -28.82 -27.29 -7.40
C THR A 673 -29.78 -27.96 -6.41
N GLY A 674 -30.98 -28.35 -6.87
CA GLY A 674 -32.10 -28.75 -6.02
C GLY A 674 -32.75 -27.60 -5.23
N LEU A 675 -32.32 -26.36 -5.45
CA LEU A 675 -32.85 -25.16 -4.77
C LEU A 675 -33.73 -24.29 -5.67
N ASP A 676 -33.84 -24.61 -6.96
CA ASP A 676 -34.50 -23.73 -7.94
C ASP A 676 -35.96 -23.43 -7.61
N ALA A 677 -36.73 -24.46 -7.24
CA ALA A 677 -38.12 -24.28 -6.84
C ALA A 677 -38.25 -23.45 -5.56
N LEU A 678 -37.30 -23.59 -4.63
CA LEU A 678 -37.26 -22.78 -3.43
C LEU A 678 -36.95 -21.33 -3.80
N LEU A 679 -35.81 -21.06 -4.44
CA LEU A 679 -35.39 -19.71 -4.81
C LEU A 679 -36.45 -18.97 -5.64
N ALA A 680 -37.10 -19.65 -6.60
CA ALA A 680 -38.18 -19.08 -7.39
C ALA A 680 -39.40 -18.70 -6.52
N ALA A 681 -39.74 -19.48 -5.48
CA ALA A 681 -40.78 -19.10 -4.52
C ALA A 681 -40.42 -17.86 -3.70
N TRP A 682 -39.12 -17.59 -3.53
CA TRP A 682 -38.58 -16.39 -2.90
C TRP A 682 -38.32 -15.23 -3.89
N GLY A 683 -38.70 -15.39 -5.16
CA GLY A 683 -38.52 -14.38 -6.21
C GLY A 683 -37.09 -14.22 -6.71
N VAL A 684 -36.23 -15.21 -6.49
CA VAL A 684 -34.83 -15.23 -6.97
C VAL A 684 -34.69 -16.28 -8.05
N HIS A 685 -34.24 -15.86 -9.23
CA HIS A 685 -34.02 -16.75 -10.37
C HIS A 685 -32.54 -16.72 -10.75
N VAL A 686 -31.94 -17.90 -10.89
CA VAL A 686 -30.56 -18.06 -11.36
C VAL A 686 -30.62 -18.57 -12.80
N ASP A 687 -30.13 -17.79 -13.74
CA ASP A 687 -30.28 -18.06 -15.18
C ASP A 687 -29.24 -19.06 -15.69
N ASP A 688 -29.64 -19.89 -16.66
CA ASP A 688 -28.81 -20.88 -17.36
C ASP A 688 -27.82 -20.23 -18.35
N GLU A 689 -27.10 -19.20 -17.90
CA GLU A 689 -26.12 -18.46 -18.69
C GLU A 689 -24.83 -18.23 -17.89
N LEU A 690 -23.79 -17.75 -18.58
CA LEU A 690 -22.53 -17.32 -17.99
C LEU A 690 -22.32 -15.83 -18.30
N VAL A 691 -21.87 -15.09 -17.30
CA VAL A 691 -21.60 -13.65 -17.44
C VAL A 691 -20.25 -13.46 -18.14
N MET A 692 -20.22 -12.58 -19.14
CA MET A 692 -19.02 -12.12 -19.81
C MET A 692 -18.86 -10.61 -19.64
N ASP A 693 -17.65 -10.17 -19.26
CA ASP A 693 -17.35 -8.75 -19.06
C ASP A 693 -16.07 -8.35 -19.83
N PRO A 694 -16.06 -7.23 -20.59
CA PRO A 694 -14.84 -6.66 -21.16
C PRO A 694 -13.82 -6.22 -20.09
N VAL A 695 -14.27 -5.85 -18.89
CA VAL A 695 -13.43 -5.59 -17.71
C VAL A 695 -13.29 -6.90 -16.93
N ASN A 696 -12.27 -7.66 -17.28
CA ASN A 696 -12.02 -9.00 -16.72
C ASN A 696 -10.61 -9.15 -16.15
N ASP A 697 -10.45 -10.19 -15.35
CA ASP A 697 -9.15 -10.66 -14.88
C ASP A 697 -8.53 -11.66 -15.88
N SER A 698 -7.24 -11.92 -15.71
CA SER A 698 -6.51 -12.84 -16.57
C SER A 698 -6.70 -14.30 -16.15
N PHE A 699 -6.77 -15.20 -17.13
CA PHE A 699 -6.71 -16.64 -16.93
C PHE A 699 -5.35 -17.17 -17.40
N PRO A 700 -4.62 -17.95 -16.56
CA PRO A 700 -3.34 -18.53 -16.95
C PRO A 700 -3.57 -19.67 -17.93
N VAL A 701 -3.12 -19.49 -19.18
CA VAL A 701 -3.18 -20.52 -20.21
C VAL A 701 -1.78 -21.07 -20.48
N PRO A 702 -1.55 -22.40 -20.40
CA PRO A 702 -0.29 -22.99 -20.82
C PRO A 702 -0.18 -22.90 -22.36
N VAL A 703 0.80 -22.16 -22.84
CA VAL A 703 1.13 -21.99 -24.25
C VAL A 703 2.44 -22.73 -24.53
N GLU A 704 2.43 -23.59 -25.55
CA GLU A 704 3.64 -24.28 -26.01
C GLU A 704 4.42 -23.37 -26.97
N ARG A 705 5.70 -23.13 -26.64
CA ARG A 705 6.63 -22.34 -27.45
C ARG A 705 7.77 -23.24 -27.91
N ASP A 706 7.96 -23.32 -29.23
CA ASP A 706 9.07 -24.05 -29.84
C ASP A 706 10.31 -23.16 -29.91
N LEU A 707 11.35 -23.55 -29.17
CA LEU A 707 12.67 -22.90 -29.16
C LEU A 707 13.68 -23.78 -29.91
N GLY A 708 13.48 -23.93 -31.22
CA GLY A 708 14.42 -24.62 -32.09
C GLY A 708 14.51 -26.13 -31.82
N GLY A 709 13.36 -26.78 -31.66
CA GLY A 709 13.25 -28.23 -31.43
C GLY A 709 13.03 -28.62 -29.97
N VAL A 710 12.99 -27.65 -29.05
CA VAL A 710 12.59 -27.84 -27.65
C VAL A 710 11.27 -27.12 -27.42
N VAL A 711 10.21 -27.87 -27.15
CA VAL A 711 8.90 -27.33 -26.79
C VAL A 711 8.89 -27.03 -25.30
N VAL A 712 8.80 -25.74 -24.96
CA VAL A 712 8.66 -25.26 -23.59
C VAL A 712 7.21 -24.86 -23.36
N ARG A 713 6.65 -25.21 -22.20
CA ARG A 713 5.30 -24.78 -21.79
C ARG A 713 5.44 -23.53 -20.93
N ASP A 714 5.04 -22.39 -21.49
CA ASP A 714 4.97 -21.11 -20.79
C ASP A 714 3.54 -20.87 -20.29
N MET A 715 3.37 -20.35 -19.08
CA MET A 715 2.06 -19.87 -18.62
C MET A 715 1.88 -18.44 -19.08
N LYS A 716 0.87 -18.17 -19.92
CA LYS A 716 0.54 -16.83 -20.38
C LYS A 716 -0.78 -16.38 -19.77
N GLU A 717 -0.76 -15.25 -19.08
CA GLU A 717 -1.95 -14.57 -18.58
C GLU A 717 -2.70 -13.94 -19.76
N LEU A 718 -3.90 -14.44 -20.05
CA LEU A 718 -4.77 -13.91 -21.11
C LEU A 718 -6.04 -13.32 -20.49
N PRO A 719 -6.45 -12.10 -20.89
CA PRO A 719 -7.73 -11.55 -20.48
C PRO A 719 -8.86 -12.54 -20.77
N TYR A 720 -9.62 -12.92 -19.73
CA TYR A 720 -10.61 -13.98 -19.84
C TYR A 720 -11.99 -13.45 -19.44
N PRO A 721 -12.89 -13.20 -20.42
CA PRO A 721 -14.16 -12.50 -20.18
C PRO A 721 -15.09 -13.11 -19.11
N TYR A 722 -14.94 -14.41 -18.81
CA TYR A 722 -15.72 -15.09 -17.77
C TYR A 722 -15.19 -14.86 -16.35
N PHE A 723 -14.08 -14.13 -16.18
CA PHE A 723 -13.53 -13.66 -14.91
C PHE A 723 -13.92 -12.20 -14.71
N VAL A 724 -15.20 -11.99 -14.41
CA VAL A 724 -15.78 -10.65 -14.28
C VAL A 724 -15.12 -9.93 -13.12
N LYS A 725 -14.52 -8.77 -13.38
CA LYS A 725 -13.84 -7.98 -12.35
C LYS A 725 -14.69 -6.76 -11.99
N VAL A 726 -15.17 -6.74 -10.76
CA VAL A 726 -16.00 -5.66 -10.22
C VAL A 726 -15.15 -4.78 -9.32
N GLY A 727 -14.94 -3.51 -9.70
CA GLY A 727 -14.24 -2.50 -8.91
C GLY A 727 -15.09 -1.91 -7.79
N SER A 728 -14.47 -1.15 -6.88
CA SER A 728 -15.15 -0.48 -5.76
C SER A 728 -16.21 0.53 -6.19
N ASP A 729 -16.04 1.15 -7.36
CA ASP A 729 -16.97 2.07 -8.00
C ASP A 729 -18.28 1.42 -8.46
N HIS A 730 -18.24 0.10 -8.70
CA HIS A 730 -19.39 -0.71 -9.06
C HIS A 730 -20.00 -1.46 -7.88
N LEU A 731 -19.41 -1.35 -6.70
CA LEU A 731 -19.92 -1.94 -5.46
C LEU A 731 -20.72 -0.90 -4.67
N ALA A 732 -21.75 -1.37 -3.96
CA ALA A 732 -22.58 -0.49 -3.14
C ALA A 732 -21.77 -0.01 -1.92
N ALA A 733 -21.30 1.24 -1.96
CA ALA A 733 -20.48 1.84 -0.91
C ALA A 733 -21.19 1.91 0.47
N HIS A 734 -22.52 2.00 0.47
CA HIS A 734 -23.33 2.07 1.69
C HIS A 734 -23.78 0.71 2.22
N SER A 735 -23.50 -0.37 1.48
CA SER A 735 -23.84 -1.72 1.91
C SER A 735 -22.86 -2.20 2.97
N VAL A 736 -23.38 -2.76 4.06
CA VAL A 736 -22.57 -3.40 5.11
C VAL A 736 -21.74 -4.57 4.54
N ILE A 737 -22.18 -5.16 3.43
CA ILE A 737 -21.53 -6.32 2.79
C ILE A 737 -20.42 -5.88 1.83
N THR A 738 -20.63 -4.83 1.03
CA THR A 738 -19.72 -4.46 -0.07
C THR A 738 -18.97 -3.14 0.13
N GLY A 739 -19.34 -2.31 1.12
CA GLY A 739 -18.80 -0.96 1.27
C GLY A 739 -17.31 -0.87 1.62
N GLY A 740 -16.75 -1.93 2.19
CA GLY A 740 -15.31 -2.03 2.49
C GLY A 740 -14.51 -2.87 1.48
N VAL A 741 -15.15 -3.36 0.41
CA VAL A 741 -14.52 -4.26 -0.55
C VAL A 741 -13.95 -3.42 -1.71
N PRO A 742 -12.62 -3.42 -1.93
CA PRO A 742 -11.99 -2.63 -3.00
C PRO A 742 -12.30 -3.17 -4.40
N GLY A 743 -12.68 -4.44 -4.48
CA GLY A 743 -13.14 -5.11 -5.69
C GLY A 743 -13.25 -6.62 -5.50
N VAL A 744 -13.95 -7.29 -6.40
CA VAL A 744 -14.12 -8.74 -6.41
C VAL A 744 -14.01 -9.28 -7.84
N THR A 745 -13.36 -10.43 -7.99
CA THR A 745 -13.39 -11.18 -9.25
C THR A 745 -14.36 -12.35 -9.12
N LEU A 746 -15.36 -12.40 -9.99
CA LEU A 746 -16.37 -13.45 -10.06
C LEU A 746 -16.00 -14.42 -11.20
N HIS A 747 -15.61 -15.64 -10.84
CA HIS A 747 -15.19 -16.65 -11.82
C HIS A 747 -16.38 -17.48 -12.30
N TRP A 748 -16.64 -17.48 -13.60
CA TRP A 748 -17.70 -18.26 -14.25
C TRP A 748 -19.08 -18.05 -13.60
N ALA A 749 -19.41 -16.80 -13.30
CA ALA A 749 -20.67 -16.46 -12.63
C ALA A 749 -21.89 -16.67 -13.54
N SER A 750 -23.01 -17.07 -12.93
CA SER A 750 -24.33 -17.10 -13.59
C SER A 750 -25.10 -15.81 -13.28
N PRO A 751 -25.94 -15.31 -14.20
CA PRO A 751 -26.80 -14.16 -13.92
C PRO A 751 -27.82 -14.51 -12.84
N LEU A 752 -28.19 -13.49 -12.07
CA LEU A 752 -29.22 -13.56 -11.05
C LEU A 752 -30.23 -12.46 -11.29
N THR A 753 -31.50 -12.83 -11.40
CA THR A 753 -32.63 -11.90 -11.50
C THR A 753 -33.50 -12.01 -10.25
N VAL A 754 -33.97 -10.86 -9.77
CA VAL A 754 -34.84 -10.77 -8.59
C VAL A 754 -36.13 -10.09 -9.00
N ASP A 755 -37.26 -10.70 -8.67
CA ASP A 755 -38.57 -10.13 -8.93
C ASP A 755 -38.74 -8.84 -8.12
N ALA A 756 -39.18 -7.76 -8.77
CA ALA A 756 -39.33 -6.43 -8.16
C ALA A 756 -40.40 -6.34 -7.05
N ALA A 757 -41.00 -7.46 -6.65
CA ALA A 757 -42.09 -7.55 -5.69
C ALA A 757 -42.02 -8.82 -4.83
N VAL A 758 -41.07 -8.88 -3.90
CA VAL A 758 -41.29 -9.58 -2.62
C VAL A 758 -41.20 -8.51 -1.53
N PRO A 759 -42.32 -8.09 -0.93
CA PRO A 759 -42.31 -7.09 0.13
C PRO A 759 -41.47 -7.58 1.29
N ALA A 760 -40.77 -6.64 1.93
CA ALA A 760 -40.21 -6.76 3.27
C ALA A 760 -41.32 -7.03 4.32
N ALA A 761 -41.93 -8.21 4.28
CA ALA A 761 -42.89 -8.71 5.24
C ALA A 761 -42.28 -9.88 6.03
N ALA A 762 -41.07 -9.69 6.52
CA ALA A 762 -40.47 -10.49 7.59
C ALA A 762 -39.45 -9.69 8.43
N ALA A 763 -39.39 -8.36 8.28
CA ALA A 763 -38.84 -7.49 9.31
C ALA A 763 -39.89 -7.33 10.42
N GLY A 764 -40.10 -8.42 11.17
CA GLY A 764 -40.93 -8.42 12.36
C GLY A 764 -40.30 -7.50 13.40
N SER A 765 -41.03 -6.46 13.76
CA SER A 765 -40.94 -5.76 15.03
C SER A 765 -40.75 -6.72 16.19
N GLY A 766 -39.66 -6.55 16.94
CA GLY A 766 -39.32 -7.27 18.17
C GLY A 766 -37.93 -6.88 18.64
#